data_AF-A0A9P4UGJ7-F1
#
_entry.id   AF-A0A9P4UGJ7-F1
#
_cell.length_a   1.000
_cell.length_b   1.000
_cell.length_c   1.000
_cell.angle_alpha   90.00
_cell.angle_beta   90.00
_cell.angle_gamma   90.00
#
_symmetry.space_group_name_H-M   'P 1'
#
loop_
_entity.id
_entity.type
_entity.pdbx_description
1 polymer ?
#
loop_
_entity_poly.entity_id
_entity_poly.type
_entity_poly.pdbx_seq_one_letter_code
_entity_poly.pdbx_strand_id
1 'polypeptide(L)'
;MGKRSVFEANPKAAHTGHHAKRQRTDGSHDREFEAEGTIAEVTSAQQLQRTLVFDQGNVASLRQALQSFKKFLDSILYSTDQDDVPRKRAILREFLETQKAQGKDAKDTIILPQLMQAWDYAAETNFDMLLAQVTAQLALLFKVLSTHADFEQYGALLCKTLLQPSVARRFVRNVSAPISKENVILPAVRLLIEMTKFNEGAFARTVYARKDFTFDPKILTRNIGAWKSVEGKTAEEIQRKPSVRTVSVRYLLAHLRYQDERTKVEILGNKDIIRAVLDHVTVDPPHLISEILDTFQNHVFLDKAIPRAVKSRILNGRALTHIAGLYRYEPPEGSIEEGQKAPDVLAHQFLRLVCTSPAYGVMLPTQGYYSQAGDDDDGDVQIDDLLDDDGAFSLDPSFGSHAPVRNIILSEFLQSLRPYAHTLHQQLVVGIFNACPELIGDYFYKKKDFNYEPKLTATWIGFSAFLYQTIEMPVPLYFGAWQGYRESPPPVSTLLQSVLPQPVTQQVLVKCLNSNSDLIQLFAVRVLIVAFQKLRRVTKELDNARVSRPSKSWSNTSARIVSEFGQRCPPMKAIVTAFRQPAFQKGLKREAITRLLRLYYEVMPQIALEEKFDVSVPLCNALIQAEKRQESTEEQAFCVMELEHWIQMARHSPAMRWWQKNKTLSQSPFVTLVKLIASSPESELYAGIKTLLVDIVRDQEMFQIQTVPDALDALIASLSASCGQSAMILDFLDDCCARFSKGPIKYFDDLDTLRAKLPETDSDIGPFSPLVLTLVEQWPFKGGKSEKGNPAEPLAQWLSKLLYLLKLIGEDEHILGLVRDALVESADKAYTDVLQDSFLWKMGKEKAKEALKLATGADFSGSERSSTSPTPIERPVEKTLPAIDLELPPEEDEKHAGLNRWRKQELEESIEDGHVGELLLCLCSKHTEIRIQAVINIRQLVAMLDRDKSDQQQLYVMLNEILETVGTLPDSKPFPYIGGVFAAQCVKILADPIHFMYPKISKFLTNRPDWQVRNLPRRFSHLIITSEPDEDDGYHKEVGWFLDYLLDSLRTPEDMEIFRTNNVFERLLSFYASKSCAIVEKEKIVRVLQRAASVGGSTTLITRCGLVCWIRMMLDNNDHRHRELRHLASRVYELCDRDKVDGWSNGTIGGIVAGIVGV
;
A
#
# COMPACT_ATOMS: atom_id res chain seq x y z
N MET A 1 -59.51 13.69 28.92
CA MET A 1 -58.26 14.17 28.26
C MET A 1 -57.61 12.96 27.60
N GLY A 2 -57.07 12.90 26.38
CA GLY A 2 -57.03 13.79 25.22
C GLY A 2 -56.22 13.06 24.13
N LYS A 3 -56.84 12.80 22.97
CA LYS A 3 -56.37 12.87 21.55
C LYS A 3 -54.91 12.44 21.22
N ARG A 4 -54.57 11.76 20.12
CA ARG A 4 -55.26 11.29 18.88
C ARG A 4 -54.24 10.43 18.11
N SER A 5 -54.70 9.37 17.41
CA SER A 5 -54.02 8.74 16.27
C SER A 5 -55.09 8.34 15.23
N VAL A 6 -54.73 8.34 13.94
CA VAL A 6 -55.55 7.88 12.79
C VAL A 6 -54.57 7.15 11.87
N PHE A 7 -54.58 5.83 11.61
CA PHE A 7 -55.54 4.78 11.19
C PHE A 7 -55.38 4.41 9.70
N GLU A 8 -54.85 3.20 9.47
CA GLU A 8 -55.05 2.36 8.29
C GLU A 8 -56.38 1.59 8.40
N ALA A 9 -57.06 1.31 7.28
CA ALA A 9 -57.65 0.00 6.96
C ALA A 9 -58.57 0.04 5.72
N ASN A 10 -58.42 -0.97 4.86
CA ASN A 10 -59.39 -1.52 3.90
C ASN A 10 -60.16 -2.69 4.61
N PRO A 11 -61.22 -3.40 4.12
CA PRO A 11 -62.04 -3.28 2.88
C PRO A 11 -63.59 -3.62 3.02
N LYS A 12 -64.32 -3.53 1.88
CA LYS A 12 -65.54 -4.26 1.38
C LYS A 12 -66.90 -4.24 2.12
N ALA A 13 -67.95 -3.79 1.40
CA ALA A 13 -69.26 -4.46 1.25
C ALA A 13 -70.03 -3.91 0.00
N ALA A 14 -70.95 -4.72 -0.53
CA ALA A 14 -71.51 -4.67 -1.88
C ALA A 14 -72.99 -4.21 -1.96
N HIS A 15 -73.37 -3.85 -3.20
CA HIS A 15 -74.64 -4.09 -3.92
C HIS A 15 -75.70 -2.98 -4.19
N THR A 16 -75.96 -2.88 -5.50
CA THR A 16 -77.19 -2.65 -6.30
C THR A 16 -77.75 -1.24 -6.53
N GLY A 17 -77.91 -0.89 -7.82
CA GLY A 17 -78.68 0.25 -8.31
C GLY A 17 -78.43 0.59 -9.79
N HIS A 18 -79.38 0.24 -10.65
CA HIS A 18 -79.36 0.22 -12.12
C HIS A 18 -79.23 1.56 -12.88
N HIS A 19 -78.69 1.44 -14.10
CA HIS A 19 -78.99 2.17 -15.35
C HIS A 19 -78.94 3.71 -15.39
N ALA A 20 -78.03 4.25 -16.22
CA ALA A 20 -78.39 4.86 -17.51
C ALA A 20 -77.12 5.18 -18.32
N LYS A 21 -76.95 4.49 -19.46
CA LYS A 21 -76.08 4.94 -20.55
C LYS A 21 -76.62 6.31 -21.00
N ARG A 22 -75.89 7.39 -20.69
CA ARG A 22 -76.09 8.70 -21.31
C ARG A 22 -74.90 8.98 -22.22
N GLN A 23 -75.17 8.88 -23.51
CA GLN A 23 -74.35 9.42 -24.59
C GLN A 23 -73.86 10.83 -24.25
N ARG A 24 -72.56 11.05 -24.44
CA ARG A 24 -72.00 12.38 -24.56
C ARG A 24 -71.00 12.40 -25.72
N THR A 25 -71.59 12.67 -26.88
CA THR A 25 -71.04 13.46 -28.00
C THR A 25 -69.56 13.33 -28.31
N ASP A 26 -69.26 12.42 -29.23
CA ASP A 26 -68.10 12.54 -30.12
C ASP A 26 -68.18 13.89 -30.85
N GLY A 27 -67.19 14.72 -30.57
CA GLY A 27 -67.08 16.08 -31.06
C GLY A 27 -65.63 16.47 -31.22
N SER A 28 -64.86 15.71 -32.00
CA SER A 28 -63.67 16.20 -32.68
C SER A 28 -63.35 15.26 -33.84
N HIS A 29 -63.41 15.81 -35.05
CA HIS A 29 -63.28 15.15 -36.33
C HIS A 29 -61.97 14.37 -36.51
N ASP A 30 -61.95 13.11 -36.08
CA ASP A 30 -61.12 12.06 -36.69
C ASP A 30 -62.04 11.21 -37.58
N ARG A 31 -62.45 11.80 -38.71
CA ARG A 31 -62.82 10.99 -39.87
C ARG A 31 -61.52 10.70 -40.61
N GLU A 32 -61.06 9.47 -40.48
CA GLU A 32 -60.36 8.78 -41.56
C GLU A 32 -61.16 9.04 -42.84
N PHE A 33 -60.66 9.94 -43.68
CA PHE A 33 -61.08 10.00 -45.05
C PHE A 33 -60.40 8.82 -45.75
N GLU A 34 -61.16 7.74 -45.91
CA GLU A 34 -61.03 6.89 -47.08
C GLU A 34 -61.09 7.80 -48.31
N ALA A 35 -59.94 8.00 -48.95
CA ALA A 35 -59.85 8.51 -50.30
C ALA A 35 -59.05 7.48 -51.09
N GLU A 36 -59.74 6.43 -51.54
CA GLU A 36 -59.38 5.70 -52.76
C GLU A 36 -59.48 6.67 -53.95
N GLY A 37 -58.49 7.55 -54.06
CA GLY A 37 -58.09 8.16 -55.32
C GLY A 37 -56.79 7.48 -55.71
N THR A 38 -56.78 6.77 -56.84
CA THR A 38 -55.57 6.24 -57.47
C THR A 38 -54.51 7.34 -57.57
N ILE A 39 -53.55 7.36 -56.65
CA ILE A 39 -52.44 8.31 -56.67
C ILE A 39 -51.60 7.96 -57.90
N ALA A 40 -51.72 8.78 -58.94
CA ALA A 40 -51.03 8.57 -60.21
C ALA A 40 -49.50 8.52 -60.03
N GLU A 41 -48.87 7.53 -60.66
CA GLU A 41 -47.42 7.39 -60.70
C GLU A 41 -46.80 8.59 -61.45
N VAL A 42 -45.70 9.12 -60.92
CA VAL A 42 -45.00 10.26 -61.50
C VAL A 42 -44.09 9.76 -62.62
N THR A 43 -44.40 10.12 -63.87
CA THR A 43 -43.69 9.62 -65.06
C THR A 43 -42.83 10.67 -65.77
N SER A 44 -43.04 11.97 -65.48
CA SER A 44 -42.30 13.08 -66.12
C SER A 44 -42.12 14.30 -65.22
N ALA A 45 -41.12 15.13 -65.50
CA ALA A 45 -40.83 16.36 -64.76
C ALA A 45 -41.93 17.43 -64.95
N GLN A 46 -42.52 17.51 -66.16
CA GLN A 46 -43.65 18.40 -66.46
C GLN A 46 -44.90 18.06 -65.62
N GLN A 47 -45.11 16.79 -65.30
CA GLN A 47 -46.21 16.36 -64.42
C GLN A 47 -46.01 16.89 -62.99
N LEU A 48 -44.78 16.86 -62.45
CA LEU A 48 -44.46 17.47 -61.15
C LEU A 48 -44.64 18.99 -61.18
N GLN A 49 -44.22 19.66 -62.26
CA GLN A 49 -44.36 21.11 -62.40
C GLN A 49 -45.82 21.56 -62.42
N ARG A 50 -46.71 20.84 -63.12
CA ARG A 50 -48.14 21.18 -63.20
C ARG A 50 -48.90 20.88 -61.91
N THR A 51 -48.48 19.85 -61.17
CA THR A 51 -49.18 19.41 -59.95
C THR A 51 -48.77 20.18 -58.70
N LEU A 52 -47.53 20.66 -58.61
CA LEU A 52 -46.99 21.40 -57.45
C LEU A 52 -47.11 22.93 -57.58
N VAL A 53 -48.14 23.42 -58.27
CA VAL A 53 -48.44 24.87 -58.35
C VAL A 53 -49.27 25.27 -57.12
N PHE A 54 -48.89 26.39 -56.49
CA PHE A 54 -49.64 26.93 -55.36
C PHE A 54 -50.75 27.86 -55.86
N ASP A 55 -51.99 27.55 -55.48
CA ASP A 55 -53.17 28.40 -55.67
C ASP A 55 -53.95 28.49 -54.34
N GLN A 56 -54.24 29.73 -53.92
CA GLN A 56 -54.94 30.02 -52.66
C GLN A 56 -56.36 29.45 -52.64
N GLY A 57 -57.01 29.34 -53.82
CA GLY A 57 -58.37 28.82 -53.95
C GLY A 57 -58.50 27.30 -53.92
N ASN A 58 -57.41 26.55 -54.14
CA ASN A 58 -57.45 25.09 -54.33
C ASN A 58 -56.37 24.34 -53.52
N VAL A 59 -56.29 24.63 -52.23
CA VAL A 59 -55.31 24.04 -51.31
C VAL A 59 -55.43 22.51 -51.20
N ALA A 60 -56.64 21.95 -51.38
CA ALA A 60 -56.86 20.50 -51.34
C ALA A 60 -56.11 19.75 -52.45
N SER A 61 -56.09 20.31 -53.67
CA SER A 61 -55.34 19.74 -54.80
C SER A 61 -53.83 19.73 -54.54
N LEU A 62 -53.28 20.81 -53.98
CA LEU A 62 -51.87 20.90 -53.61
C LEU A 62 -51.50 19.85 -52.55
N ARG A 63 -52.38 19.57 -51.58
CA ARG A 63 -52.13 18.53 -50.58
C ARG A 63 -52.04 17.13 -51.20
N GLN A 64 -52.91 16.81 -52.16
CA GLN A 64 -52.82 15.54 -52.92
C GLN A 64 -51.54 15.49 -53.76
N ALA A 65 -51.14 16.60 -54.38
CA ALA A 65 -49.89 16.71 -55.12
C ALA A 65 -48.65 16.57 -54.20
N LEU A 66 -48.68 17.11 -52.99
CA LEU A 66 -47.61 16.91 -52.00
C LEU A 66 -47.53 15.45 -51.54
N GLN A 67 -48.63 14.70 -51.52
CA GLN A 67 -48.64 13.27 -51.21
C GLN A 67 -48.08 12.43 -52.36
N SER A 68 -48.42 12.74 -53.63
CA SER A 68 -47.82 12.07 -54.78
C SER A 68 -46.31 12.38 -54.88
N PHE A 69 -45.91 13.63 -54.62
CA PHE A 69 -44.50 14.01 -54.55
C PHE A 69 -43.75 13.26 -53.44
N LYS A 70 -44.37 13.07 -52.27
CA LYS A 70 -43.80 12.23 -51.20
C LYS A 70 -43.51 10.82 -51.68
N LYS A 71 -44.51 10.14 -52.25
CA LYS A 71 -44.37 8.77 -52.75
C LYS A 71 -43.28 8.67 -53.81
N PHE A 72 -43.18 9.68 -54.67
CA PHE A 72 -42.10 9.78 -55.66
C PHE A 72 -40.71 9.89 -55.01
N LEU A 73 -40.54 10.78 -54.03
CA LEU A 73 -39.26 10.90 -53.29
C LEU A 73 -38.93 9.63 -52.49
N ASP A 74 -39.91 9.02 -51.83
CA ASP A 74 -39.73 7.74 -51.12
C ASP A 74 -39.30 6.62 -52.08
N SER A 75 -39.83 6.61 -53.32
CA SER A 75 -39.43 5.66 -54.37
C SER A 75 -37.98 5.84 -54.85
N ILE A 76 -37.36 6.99 -54.58
CA ILE A 76 -35.92 7.23 -54.85
C ILE A 76 -35.09 6.73 -53.67
N LEU A 77 -35.53 6.97 -52.42
CA LEU A 77 -34.77 6.63 -51.21
C LEU A 77 -34.80 5.14 -50.85
N TYR A 78 -35.93 4.48 -51.09
CA TYR A 78 -36.22 3.13 -50.59
C TYR A 78 -36.63 2.15 -51.72
N SER A 79 -36.13 2.37 -52.95
CA SER A 79 -36.48 1.52 -54.10
C SER A 79 -36.03 0.08 -53.91
N THR A 80 -36.91 -0.87 -54.23
CA THR A 80 -36.57 -2.30 -54.34
C THR A 80 -35.91 -2.64 -55.69
N ASP A 81 -36.21 -1.87 -56.74
CA ASP A 81 -35.58 -1.98 -58.07
C ASP A 81 -34.54 -0.88 -58.25
N GLN A 82 -33.26 -1.27 -58.22
CA GLN A 82 -32.12 -0.33 -58.34
C GLN A 82 -31.99 0.24 -59.77
N ASP A 83 -32.49 -0.47 -60.78
CA ASP A 83 -32.37 -0.09 -62.19
C ASP A 83 -33.26 1.11 -62.59
N ASP A 84 -34.34 1.36 -61.86
CA ASP A 84 -35.29 2.47 -62.13
C ASP A 84 -34.91 3.77 -61.39
N VAL A 85 -34.02 3.68 -60.39
CA VAL A 85 -33.56 4.84 -59.61
C VAL A 85 -32.87 5.91 -60.48
N PRO A 86 -31.97 5.58 -61.45
CA PRO A 86 -31.38 6.57 -62.34
C PRO A 86 -32.41 7.36 -63.16
N ARG A 87 -33.47 6.69 -63.66
CA ARG A 87 -34.55 7.33 -64.42
C ARG A 87 -35.33 8.32 -63.54
N LYS A 88 -35.73 7.90 -62.33
CA LYS A 88 -36.43 8.75 -61.36
C LYS A 88 -35.57 9.94 -60.91
N ARG A 89 -34.25 9.75 -60.75
CA ARG A 89 -33.31 10.85 -60.48
C ARG A 89 -33.21 11.84 -61.64
N ALA A 90 -33.22 11.38 -62.89
CA ALA A 90 -33.23 12.27 -64.05
C ALA A 90 -34.50 13.14 -64.09
N ILE A 91 -35.67 12.54 -63.80
CA ILE A 91 -36.96 13.26 -63.69
C ILE A 91 -36.89 14.34 -62.60
N LEU A 92 -36.35 14.00 -61.41
CA LEU A 92 -36.20 14.97 -60.32
C LEU A 92 -35.22 16.10 -60.69
N ARG A 93 -34.11 15.78 -61.36
CA ARG A 93 -33.12 16.77 -61.81
C ARG A 93 -33.73 17.78 -62.79
N GLU A 94 -34.44 17.28 -63.80
CA GLU A 94 -35.14 18.12 -64.79
C GLU A 94 -36.16 19.03 -64.10
N PHE A 95 -36.94 18.48 -63.16
CA PHE A 95 -37.88 19.27 -62.36
C PHE A 95 -37.17 20.39 -61.56
N LEU A 96 -36.09 20.07 -60.84
CA LEU A 96 -35.37 21.06 -60.03
C LEU A 96 -34.74 22.17 -60.89
N GLU A 97 -34.25 21.85 -62.08
CA GLU A 97 -33.72 22.85 -63.01
C GLU A 97 -34.82 23.80 -63.52
N THR A 98 -36.02 23.28 -63.82
CA THR A 98 -37.17 24.14 -64.20
C THR A 98 -37.69 25.02 -63.07
N GLN A 99 -37.44 24.66 -61.81
CA GLN A 99 -37.91 25.37 -60.61
C GLN A 99 -36.91 26.41 -60.08
N LYS A 100 -35.84 26.68 -60.83
CA LYS A 100 -34.83 27.67 -60.51
C LYS A 100 -35.24 29.03 -61.05
N ALA A 101 -35.64 29.94 -60.17
CA ALA A 101 -35.89 31.33 -60.54
C ALA A 101 -34.58 32.13 -60.47
N GLN A 102 -34.05 32.54 -61.63
CA GLN A 102 -32.85 33.39 -61.68
C GLN A 102 -33.18 34.81 -61.19
N GLY A 103 -32.55 35.20 -60.08
CA GLY A 103 -32.61 36.57 -59.55
C GLY A 103 -31.67 37.52 -60.30
N LYS A 104 -31.72 38.83 -59.97
CA LYS A 104 -30.84 39.85 -60.58
C LYS A 104 -29.36 39.63 -60.23
N ASP A 105 -29.09 39.08 -59.05
CA ASP A 105 -27.78 38.63 -58.60
C ASP A 105 -27.75 37.11 -58.34
N ALA A 106 -26.57 36.50 -58.44
CA ALA A 106 -26.37 35.07 -58.13
C ALA A 106 -26.77 34.69 -56.68
N LYS A 107 -26.90 35.66 -55.77
CA LYS A 107 -27.35 35.49 -54.39
C LYS A 107 -28.88 35.41 -54.23
N ASP A 108 -29.62 35.88 -55.23
CA ASP A 108 -31.09 35.96 -55.22
C ASP A 108 -31.76 34.81 -55.97
N THR A 109 -30.99 33.80 -56.39
CA THR A 109 -31.54 32.63 -57.06
C THR A 109 -32.33 31.79 -56.05
N ILE A 110 -33.64 31.71 -56.25
CA ILE A 110 -34.59 30.97 -55.40
C ILE A 110 -34.95 29.67 -56.11
N ILE A 111 -34.97 28.57 -55.37
CA ILE A 111 -35.44 27.28 -55.87
C ILE A 111 -36.80 26.95 -55.22
N LEU A 112 -37.72 26.37 -55.99
CA LEU A 112 -39.07 25.97 -55.54
C LEU A 112 -39.91 27.14 -54.98
N PRO A 113 -40.07 28.26 -55.69
CA PRO A 113 -40.79 29.44 -55.20
C PRO A 113 -42.25 29.16 -54.83
N GLN A 114 -42.91 28.24 -55.57
CA GLN A 114 -44.30 27.83 -55.31
C GLN A 114 -44.47 27.16 -53.94
N LEU A 115 -43.53 26.27 -53.56
CA LEU A 115 -43.54 25.64 -52.23
C LEU A 115 -43.23 26.67 -51.12
N MET A 116 -42.38 27.66 -51.40
CA MET A 116 -42.12 28.74 -50.44
C MET A 116 -43.36 29.61 -50.22
N GLN A 117 -44.11 29.93 -51.27
CA GLN A 117 -45.38 30.66 -51.16
C GLN A 117 -46.46 29.85 -50.43
N ALA A 118 -46.55 28.54 -50.70
CA ALA A 118 -47.44 27.65 -49.97
C ALA A 118 -47.10 27.60 -48.47
N TRP A 119 -45.81 27.63 -48.13
CA TRP A 119 -45.36 27.70 -46.73
C TRP A 119 -45.72 29.04 -46.09
N ASP A 120 -45.52 30.18 -46.78
CA ASP A 120 -45.95 31.50 -46.28
C ASP A 120 -47.45 31.52 -45.96
N TYR A 121 -48.27 31.10 -46.93
CA TYR A 121 -49.72 31.05 -46.76
C TYR A 121 -50.11 30.16 -45.58
N ALA A 122 -49.52 28.97 -45.46
CA ALA A 122 -49.80 28.07 -44.34
C ALA A 122 -49.43 28.68 -42.97
N ALA A 123 -48.31 29.42 -42.91
CA ALA A 123 -47.84 30.07 -41.70
C ALA A 123 -48.70 31.27 -41.30
N GLU A 124 -49.17 32.08 -42.27
CA GLU A 124 -50.01 33.26 -42.04
C GLU A 124 -51.46 32.89 -41.71
N THR A 125 -52.01 31.85 -42.35
CA THR A 125 -53.40 31.40 -42.15
C THR A 125 -53.58 30.40 -41.01
N ASN A 126 -52.49 30.03 -40.31
CA ASN A 126 -52.49 29.00 -39.24
C ASN A 126 -52.97 27.63 -39.71
N PHE A 127 -52.70 27.26 -40.97
CA PHE A 127 -53.13 25.99 -41.52
C PHE A 127 -52.11 24.87 -41.24
N ASP A 128 -52.17 24.32 -40.02
CA ASP A 128 -51.20 23.35 -39.48
C ASP A 128 -50.96 22.13 -40.37
N MET A 129 -52.00 21.61 -41.04
CA MET A 129 -51.88 20.43 -41.91
C MET A 129 -51.01 20.70 -43.15
N LEU A 130 -51.21 21.83 -43.82
CA LEU A 130 -50.40 22.22 -44.97
C LEU A 130 -48.97 22.57 -44.53
N LEU A 131 -48.86 23.25 -43.39
CA LEU A 131 -47.58 23.62 -42.78
C LEU A 131 -46.70 22.38 -42.50
N ALA A 132 -47.28 21.34 -41.89
CA ALA A 132 -46.63 20.06 -41.64
C ALA A 132 -46.27 19.30 -42.94
N GLN A 133 -47.15 19.32 -43.95
CA GLN A 133 -46.91 18.61 -45.22
C GLN A 133 -45.79 19.25 -46.04
N VAL A 134 -45.79 20.58 -46.18
CA VAL A 134 -44.75 21.31 -46.94
C VAL A 134 -43.38 21.10 -46.29
N THR A 135 -43.29 21.24 -44.97
CA THR A 135 -42.05 21.03 -44.22
C THR A 135 -41.54 19.59 -44.29
N ALA A 136 -42.44 18.60 -44.21
CA ALA A 136 -42.09 17.19 -44.38
C ALA A 136 -41.54 16.90 -45.78
N GLN A 137 -42.11 17.48 -46.84
CA GLN A 137 -41.60 17.23 -48.20
C GLN A 137 -40.28 17.93 -48.46
N LEU A 138 -40.06 19.11 -47.88
CA LEU A 138 -38.76 19.77 -47.95
C LEU A 138 -37.70 18.96 -47.20
N ALA A 139 -38.02 18.38 -46.04
CA ALA A 139 -37.10 17.49 -45.32
C ALA A 139 -36.78 16.22 -46.13
N LEU A 140 -37.79 15.59 -46.72
CA LEU A 140 -37.63 14.38 -47.53
C LEU A 140 -36.83 14.67 -48.82
N LEU A 141 -37.12 15.80 -49.47
CA LEU A 141 -36.36 16.27 -50.62
C LEU A 141 -34.89 16.47 -50.23
N PHE A 142 -34.62 17.16 -49.12
CA PHE A 142 -33.24 17.35 -48.63
C PHE A 142 -32.52 16.03 -48.43
N LYS A 143 -33.20 15.03 -47.86
CA LYS A 143 -32.64 13.69 -47.67
C LYS A 143 -32.29 13.01 -49.01
N VAL A 144 -33.12 13.20 -50.05
CA VAL A 144 -32.79 12.73 -51.42
C VAL A 144 -31.56 13.47 -51.95
N LEU A 145 -31.54 14.80 -51.80
CA LEU A 145 -30.43 15.63 -52.28
C LEU A 145 -29.11 15.32 -51.57
N SER A 146 -29.14 14.92 -50.29
CA SER A 146 -27.96 14.54 -49.52
C SER A 146 -27.46 13.12 -49.83
N THR A 147 -28.33 12.22 -50.28
CA THR A 147 -27.98 10.81 -50.55
C THR A 147 -27.24 10.64 -51.88
N HIS A 148 -27.41 11.57 -52.84
CA HIS A 148 -26.81 11.46 -54.17
C HIS A 148 -25.97 12.70 -54.52
N ALA A 149 -24.71 12.48 -54.91
CA ALA A 149 -23.77 13.55 -55.27
C ALA A 149 -24.27 14.43 -56.44
N ASP A 150 -25.01 13.87 -57.39
CA ASP A 150 -25.58 14.58 -58.55
C ASP A 150 -26.45 15.79 -58.19
N PHE A 151 -26.91 15.87 -56.94
CA PHE A 151 -27.84 16.88 -56.46
C PHE A 151 -27.21 17.93 -55.53
N GLU A 152 -25.89 17.88 -55.32
CA GLU A 152 -25.19 18.76 -54.36
C GLU A 152 -25.46 20.25 -54.62
N GLN A 153 -25.42 20.67 -55.89
CA GLN A 153 -25.67 22.06 -56.29
C GLN A 153 -27.10 22.53 -55.94
N TYR A 154 -28.09 21.65 -56.12
CA TYR A 154 -29.49 21.96 -55.81
C TYR A 154 -29.74 21.98 -54.30
N GLY A 155 -29.12 21.07 -53.56
CA GLY A 155 -29.16 21.09 -52.09
C GLY A 155 -28.53 22.37 -51.51
N ALA A 156 -27.40 22.81 -52.08
CA ALA A 156 -26.77 24.07 -51.72
C ALA A 156 -27.66 25.30 -52.00
N LEU A 157 -28.34 25.33 -53.16
CA LEU A 157 -29.29 26.40 -53.51
C LEU A 157 -30.53 26.39 -52.61
N LEU A 158 -31.05 25.21 -52.29
CA LEU A 158 -32.19 25.06 -51.38
C LEU A 158 -31.84 25.52 -49.96
N CYS A 159 -30.65 25.17 -49.45
CA CYS A 159 -30.14 25.67 -48.16
C CYS A 159 -30.10 27.19 -48.14
N LYS A 160 -29.52 27.82 -49.18
CA LYS A 160 -29.45 29.29 -49.29
C LYS A 160 -30.86 29.91 -49.32
N THR A 161 -31.78 29.32 -50.06
CA THR A 161 -33.18 29.79 -50.17
C THR A 161 -33.88 29.73 -48.80
N LEU A 162 -33.77 28.62 -48.08
CA LEU A 162 -34.43 28.44 -46.77
C LEU A 162 -33.86 29.35 -45.68
N LEU A 163 -32.58 29.74 -45.80
CA LEU A 163 -31.90 30.61 -44.84
C LEU A 163 -32.05 32.11 -45.17
N GLN A 164 -32.73 32.47 -46.25
CA GLN A 164 -33.13 33.86 -46.49
C GLN A 164 -34.08 34.31 -45.37
N PRO A 165 -33.92 35.53 -44.80
CA PRO A 165 -34.72 35.97 -43.64
C PRO A 165 -36.24 35.90 -43.86
N SER A 166 -36.72 36.14 -45.09
CA SER A 166 -38.13 36.02 -45.48
C SER A 166 -38.69 34.62 -45.30
N VAL A 167 -37.87 33.59 -45.57
CA VAL A 167 -38.24 32.17 -45.46
C VAL A 167 -37.91 31.63 -44.07
N ALA A 168 -36.74 31.98 -43.52
CA ALA A 168 -36.24 31.45 -42.26
C ALA A 168 -37.18 31.73 -41.08
N ARG A 169 -37.85 32.89 -41.06
CA ARG A 169 -38.83 33.25 -40.01
C ARG A 169 -39.95 32.21 -39.84
N ARG A 170 -40.24 31.40 -40.88
CA ARG A 170 -41.26 30.34 -40.85
C ARG A 170 -40.87 29.18 -39.95
N PHE A 171 -39.57 28.93 -39.75
CA PHE A 171 -39.11 27.89 -38.81
C PHE A 171 -39.56 28.20 -37.38
N VAL A 172 -39.56 29.48 -36.97
CA VAL A 172 -40.01 29.89 -35.63
C VAL A 172 -41.45 29.45 -35.40
N ARG A 173 -42.35 29.64 -36.38
CA ARG A 173 -43.76 29.22 -36.25
C ARG A 173 -43.90 27.72 -36.04
N ASN A 174 -43.14 26.92 -36.77
CA ASN A 174 -43.18 25.47 -36.67
C ASN A 174 -42.63 24.97 -35.33
N VAL A 175 -41.43 25.43 -34.97
CA VAL A 175 -40.67 24.91 -33.83
C VAL A 175 -41.23 25.45 -32.50
N SER A 176 -41.88 26.62 -32.51
CA SER A 176 -42.57 27.21 -31.34
C SER A 176 -43.99 26.68 -31.10
N ALA A 177 -44.55 25.87 -32.01
CA ALA A 177 -45.89 25.31 -31.85
C ALA A 177 -46.06 24.58 -30.49
N PRO A 178 -47.29 24.48 -29.94
CA PRO A 178 -47.54 23.74 -28.71
C PRO A 178 -47.05 22.28 -28.81
N ILE A 179 -46.53 21.72 -27.72
CA ILE A 179 -45.96 20.36 -27.69
C ILE A 179 -46.98 19.29 -28.12
N SER A 180 -48.28 19.54 -27.95
CA SER A 180 -49.35 18.67 -28.44
C SER A 180 -49.41 18.56 -29.97
N LYS A 181 -48.85 19.52 -30.71
CA LYS A 181 -48.82 19.56 -32.18
C LYS A 181 -47.50 18.99 -32.73
N GLU A 182 -47.16 17.76 -32.34
CA GLU A 182 -45.90 17.10 -32.75
C GLU A 182 -45.73 17.01 -34.27
N ASN A 183 -46.85 16.82 -34.99
CA ASN A 183 -46.87 16.74 -36.45
C ASN A 183 -46.36 18.01 -37.16
N VAL A 184 -46.37 19.16 -36.48
CA VAL A 184 -45.86 20.44 -37.01
C VAL A 184 -44.38 20.64 -36.63
N ILE A 185 -44.00 20.27 -35.41
CA ILE A 185 -42.64 20.47 -34.88
C ILE A 185 -41.65 19.48 -35.54
N LEU A 186 -42.00 18.19 -35.57
CA LEU A 186 -41.08 17.12 -36.00
C LEU A 186 -40.53 17.33 -37.43
N PRO A 187 -41.35 17.63 -38.46
CA PRO A 187 -40.82 17.81 -39.80
C PRO A 187 -39.90 19.03 -39.92
N ALA A 188 -40.20 20.11 -39.20
CA ALA A 188 -39.37 21.31 -39.22
C ALA A 188 -37.99 21.08 -38.58
N VAL A 189 -37.93 20.39 -37.44
CA VAL A 189 -36.64 20.04 -36.81
C VAL A 189 -35.87 19.02 -37.65
N ARG A 190 -36.55 18.05 -38.29
CA ARG A 190 -35.90 17.13 -39.26
C ARG A 190 -35.28 17.88 -40.42
N LEU A 191 -35.99 18.85 -41.00
CA LEU A 191 -35.44 19.71 -42.06
C LEU A 191 -34.18 20.43 -41.59
N LEU A 192 -34.19 21.01 -40.38
CA LEU A 192 -33.01 21.65 -39.80
C LEU A 192 -31.84 20.66 -39.56
N ILE A 193 -32.13 19.41 -39.18
CA ILE A 193 -31.11 18.36 -39.07
C ILE A 193 -30.49 18.05 -40.43
N GLU A 194 -31.29 17.83 -41.47
CA GLU A 194 -30.76 17.53 -42.80
C GLU A 194 -29.95 18.71 -43.35
N MET A 195 -30.42 19.96 -43.15
CA MET A 195 -29.68 21.16 -43.54
C MET A 195 -28.33 21.30 -42.81
N THR A 196 -28.26 20.91 -41.54
CA THR A 196 -27.00 20.97 -40.75
C THR A 196 -26.04 19.84 -41.10
N LYS A 197 -26.55 18.66 -41.47
CA LYS A 197 -25.74 17.50 -41.89
C LYS A 197 -25.30 17.56 -43.35
N PHE A 198 -25.97 18.37 -44.17
CA PHE A 198 -25.76 18.41 -45.61
C PHE A 198 -24.28 18.65 -45.98
N ASN A 199 -23.74 17.81 -46.86
CA ASN A 199 -22.37 17.83 -47.34
C ASN A 199 -21.34 17.91 -46.19
N GLU A 200 -21.41 16.94 -45.28
CA GLU A 200 -20.55 16.82 -44.09
C GLU A 200 -20.47 18.10 -43.24
N GLY A 201 -21.56 18.88 -43.20
CA GLY A 201 -21.64 20.10 -42.39
C GLY A 201 -21.32 21.40 -43.12
N ALA A 202 -21.21 21.42 -44.46
CA ALA A 202 -20.87 22.62 -45.23
C ALA A 202 -21.76 23.84 -44.92
N PHE A 203 -23.05 23.62 -44.60
CA PHE A 203 -24.00 24.68 -44.26
C PHE A 203 -24.24 24.87 -42.76
N ALA A 204 -23.65 24.03 -41.90
CA ALA A 204 -23.91 24.05 -40.46
C ALA A 204 -23.70 25.46 -39.87
N ARG A 205 -22.57 26.12 -40.18
CA ARG A 205 -22.26 27.48 -39.71
C ARG A 205 -23.28 28.51 -40.20
N THR A 206 -23.72 28.41 -41.44
CA THR A 206 -24.71 29.34 -42.03
C THR A 206 -26.08 29.15 -41.39
N VAL A 207 -26.47 27.92 -41.07
CA VAL A 207 -27.70 27.62 -40.32
C VAL A 207 -27.63 28.23 -38.92
N TYR A 208 -26.50 28.09 -38.21
CA TYR A 208 -26.32 28.66 -36.87
C TYR A 208 -26.21 30.20 -36.88
N ALA A 209 -25.64 30.79 -37.92
CA ALA A 209 -25.59 32.26 -38.08
C ALA A 209 -26.99 32.91 -38.16
N ARG A 210 -28.03 32.11 -38.42
CA ARG A 210 -29.45 32.49 -38.38
C ARG A 210 -30.16 31.97 -37.13
N LYS A 211 -29.45 31.81 -36.01
CA LYS A 211 -29.93 31.25 -34.74
C LYS A 211 -31.23 31.88 -34.22
N ASP A 212 -31.49 33.16 -34.50
CA ASP A 212 -32.74 33.84 -34.13
C ASP A 212 -34.00 33.13 -34.70
N PHE A 213 -33.83 32.39 -35.80
CA PHE A 213 -34.91 31.63 -36.44
C PHE A 213 -34.73 30.10 -36.34
N THR A 214 -33.49 29.62 -36.32
CA THR A 214 -33.17 28.19 -36.45
C THR A 214 -32.79 27.53 -35.13
N PHE A 215 -32.23 28.29 -34.18
CA PHE A 215 -31.63 27.78 -32.95
C PHE A 215 -31.96 28.70 -31.76
N ASP A 216 -33.24 29.00 -31.53
CA ASP A 216 -33.66 29.74 -30.34
C ASP A 216 -33.43 28.88 -29.08
N PRO A 217 -32.58 29.29 -28.13
CA PRO A 217 -32.26 28.49 -26.95
C PRO A 217 -33.46 28.14 -26.08
N LYS A 218 -34.43 29.04 -25.93
CA LYS A 218 -35.61 28.83 -25.07
C LYS A 218 -36.56 27.82 -25.70
N ILE A 219 -36.80 27.95 -27.01
CA ILE A 219 -37.67 27.03 -27.75
C ILE A 219 -37.03 25.64 -27.82
N LEU A 220 -35.72 25.58 -28.09
CA LEU A 220 -35.01 24.30 -28.16
C LEU A 220 -34.96 23.61 -26.79
N THR A 221 -34.68 24.34 -25.71
CA THR A 221 -34.71 23.79 -24.34
C THR A 221 -36.09 23.20 -24.01
N ARG A 222 -37.18 23.91 -24.36
CA ARG A 222 -38.56 23.43 -24.18
C ARG A 222 -38.81 22.13 -24.95
N ASN A 223 -38.39 22.07 -26.22
CA ASN A 223 -38.62 20.90 -27.08
C ASN A 223 -37.76 19.69 -26.68
N ILE A 224 -36.53 19.92 -26.21
CA ILE A 224 -35.68 18.88 -25.60
C ILE A 224 -36.33 18.40 -24.29
N GLY A 225 -36.85 19.30 -23.47
CA GLY A 225 -37.55 18.95 -22.22
C GLY A 225 -38.89 18.23 -22.39
N ALA A 226 -39.39 18.07 -23.62
CA ALA A 226 -40.67 17.39 -23.91
C ALA A 226 -40.54 15.86 -23.88
N TRP A 227 -40.19 15.30 -22.71
CA TRP A 227 -40.07 13.86 -22.50
C TRP A 227 -41.42 13.17 -22.32
N LYS A 228 -41.50 11.90 -22.73
CA LYS A 228 -42.65 11.00 -22.53
C LYS A 228 -42.13 9.66 -22.06
N SER A 229 -42.83 9.01 -21.12
CA SER A 229 -42.46 7.66 -20.70
C SER A 229 -42.49 6.68 -21.89
N VAL A 230 -41.49 5.81 -21.93
CA VAL A 230 -41.28 4.77 -22.95
C VAL A 230 -41.82 3.41 -22.45
N GLU A 231 -42.27 3.32 -21.20
CA GLU A 231 -42.82 2.11 -20.58
C GLU A 231 -43.99 1.54 -21.41
N GLY A 232 -43.88 0.25 -21.77
CA GLY A 232 -44.92 -0.50 -22.49
C GLY A 232 -44.92 -0.36 -24.02
N LYS A 233 -43.95 0.31 -24.64
CA LYS A 233 -43.81 0.42 -26.10
C LYS A 233 -42.73 -0.50 -26.65
N THR A 234 -42.96 -1.09 -27.82
CA THR A 234 -41.95 -1.93 -28.50
C THR A 234 -40.86 -1.08 -29.14
N ALA A 235 -39.66 -1.66 -29.33
CA ALA A 235 -38.54 -0.99 -29.97
C ALA A 235 -38.90 -0.45 -31.38
N GLU A 236 -39.68 -1.20 -32.15
CA GLU A 236 -40.15 -0.81 -33.48
C GLU A 236 -41.10 0.40 -33.45
N GLU A 237 -41.99 0.48 -32.47
CA GLU A 237 -42.92 1.61 -32.32
C GLU A 237 -42.17 2.91 -32.00
N ILE A 238 -41.16 2.82 -31.14
CA ILE A 238 -40.31 3.95 -30.74
C ILE A 238 -39.49 4.45 -31.93
N GLN A 239 -38.99 3.55 -32.77
CA GLN A 239 -38.21 3.91 -33.96
C GLN A 239 -39.08 4.50 -35.07
N ARG A 240 -40.30 3.98 -35.28
CA ARG A 240 -41.24 4.49 -36.30
C ARG A 240 -41.79 5.87 -35.96
N LYS A 241 -42.05 6.16 -34.68
CA LYS A 241 -42.61 7.45 -34.21
C LYS A 241 -41.69 8.11 -33.18
N PRO A 242 -40.60 8.77 -33.61
CA PRO A 242 -39.68 9.43 -32.69
C PRO A 242 -40.34 10.63 -32.03
N SER A 243 -40.07 10.82 -30.74
CA SER A 243 -40.62 11.93 -29.95
C SER A 243 -40.04 13.28 -30.35
N VAL A 244 -40.71 14.38 -29.96
CA VAL A 244 -40.20 15.74 -30.13
C VAL A 244 -38.83 15.90 -29.46
N ARG A 245 -38.65 15.32 -28.26
CA ARG A 245 -37.36 15.28 -27.56
C ARG A 245 -36.29 14.57 -28.39
N THR A 246 -36.54 13.37 -28.88
CA THR A 246 -35.57 12.57 -29.65
C THR A 246 -35.03 13.34 -30.86
N VAL A 247 -35.92 13.96 -31.62
CA VAL A 247 -35.52 14.74 -32.81
C VAL A 247 -34.83 16.05 -32.41
N SER A 248 -35.29 16.73 -31.37
CA SER A 248 -34.68 17.99 -30.89
C SER A 248 -33.28 17.78 -30.30
N VAL A 249 -33.06 16.67 -29.58
CA VAL A 249 -31.73 16.25 -29.12
C VAL A 249 -30.83 15.96 -30.31
N ARG A 250 -31.29 15.19 -31.30
CA ARG A 250 -30.52 14.93 -32.54
C ARG A 250 -30.15 16.20 -33.29
N TYR A 251 -30.99 17.22 -33.25
CA TYR A 251 -30.68 18.53 -33.82
C TYR A 251 -29.51 19.21 -33.10
N LEU A 252 -29.52 19.22 -31.77
CA LEU A 252 -28.36 19.67 -30.99
C LEU A 252 -27.11 18.84 -31.29
N LEU A 253 -27.22 17.50 -31.32
CA LEU A 253 -26.08 16.63 -31.60
C LEU A 253 -25.51 16.86 -33.00
N ALA A 254 -26.35 17.15 -34.00
CA ALA A 254 -25.89 17.50 -35.34
C ALA A 254 -25.03 18.78 -35.32
N HIS A 255 -25.43 19.81 -34.56
CA HIS A 255 -24.59 20.99 -34.36
C HIS A 255 -23.26 20.64 -33.66
N LEU A 256 -23.25 19.77 -32.64
CA LEU A 256 -22.00 19.40 -31.97
C LEU A 256 -21.03 18.61 -32.87
N ARG A 257 -21.54 17.82 -33.83
CA ARG A 257 -20.73 17.03 -34.77
C ARG A 257 -20.10 17.86 -35.88
N TYR A 258 -20.86 18.81 -36.45
CA TYR A 258 -20.51 19.46 -37.72
C TYR A 258 -20.09 20.94 -37.62
N GLN A 259 -20.17 21.56 -36.44
CA GLN A 259 -19.78 22.98 -36.27
C GLN A 259 -18.28 23.14 -36.01
N ASP A 260 -17.79 24.36 -36.25
CA ASP A 260 -16.44 24.79 -35.86
C ASP A 260 -16.33 25.02 -34.35
N GLU A 261 -15.10 24.99 -33.84
CA GLU A 261 -14.75 25.11 -32.42
C GLU A 261 -15.44 26.28 -31.72
N ARG A 262 -15.38 27.49 -32.30
CA ARG A 262 -15.95 28.70 -31.70
C ARG A 262 -17.45 28.58 -31.52
N THR A 263 -18.14 28.09 -32.55
CA THR A 263 -19.58 27.88 -32.54
C THR A 263 -19.97 26.78 -31.56
N LYS A 264 -19.21 25.67 -31.48
CA LYS A 264 -19.44 24.64 -30.46
C LYS A 264 -19.36 25.21 -29.05
N VAL A 265 -18.36 26.04 -28.76
CA VAL A 265 -18.19 26.69 -27.45
C VAL A 265 -19.39 27.59 -27.11
N GLU A 266 -19.89 28.37 -28.08
CA GLU A 266 -21.08 29.22 -27.90
C GLU A 266 -22.34 28.37 -27.62
N ILE A 267 -22.55 27.30 -28.39
CA ILE A 267 -23.68 26.37 -28.19
C ILE A 267 -23.63 25.74 -26.81
N LEU A 268 -22.47 25.18 -26.43
CA LEU A 268 -22.23 24.54 -25.13
C LEU A 268 -22.31 25.53 -23.96
N GLY A 269 -22.11 26.83 -24.21
CA GLY A 269 -22.30 27.90 -23.23
C GLY A 269 -23.75 28.05 -22.74
N ASN A 270 -24.73 27.57 -23.51
CA ASN A 270 -26.14 27.58 -23.12
C ASN A 270 -26.46 26.46 -22.13
N LYS A 271 -26.28 26.76 -20.83
CA LYS A 271 -26.45 25.80 -19.72
C LYS A 271 -27.81 25.11 -19.72
N ASP A 272 -28.89 25.83 -20.04
CA ASP A 272 -30.26 25.30 -20.01
C ASP A 272 -30.50 24.20 -21.05
N ILE A 273 -29.95 24.36 -22.26
CA ILE A 273 -30.06 23.36 -23.34
C ILE A 273 -29.35 22.07 -22.91
N ILE A 274 -28.11 22.18 -22.47
CA ILE A 274 -27.28 21.04 -22.07
C ILE A 274 -27.89 20.32 -20.88
N ARG A 275 -28.36 21.08 -19.88
CA ARG A 275 -29.04 20.54 -18.72
C ARG A 275 -30.33 19.79 -19.11
N ALA A 276 -31.14 20.34 -20.02
CA ALA A 276 -32.36 19.68 -20.48
C ALA A 276 -32.08 18.33 -21.18
N VAL A 277 -30.92 18.17 -21.81
CA VAL A 277 -30.49 16.87 -22.35
C VAL A 277 -30.17 15.90 -21.22
N LEU A 278 -29.29 16.29 -20.28
CA LEU A 278 -28.74 15.38 -19.27
C LEU A 278 -29.74 15.03 -18.15
N ASP A 279 -30.58 15.97 -17.70
CA ASP A 279 -31.53 15.76 -16.59
C ASP A 279 -32.56 14.63 -16.87
N HIS A 280 -32.81 14.32 -18.14
CA HIS A 280 -33.82 13.33 -18.57
C HIS A 280 -33.24 12.14 -19.36
N VAL A 281 -31.91 11.95 -19.34
CA VAL A 281 -31.24 10.88 -20.10
C VAL A 281 -31.73 9.47 -19.74
N THR A 282 -32.20 9.26 -18.52
CA THR A 282 -32.71 7.96 -18.04
C THR A 282 -34.05 7.55 -18.64
N VAL A 283 -34.76 8.48 -19.30
CA VAL A 283 -36.06 8.23 -19.95
C VAL A 283 -35.91 8.09 -21.47
N ASP A 284 -34.71 8.33 -22.00
CA ASP A 284 -34.43 8.27 -23.43
C ASP A 284 -34.32 6.81 -23.93
N PRO A 285 -34.62 6.55 -25.22
CA PRO A 285 -34.45 5.22 -25.80
C PRO A 285 -32.96 4.86 -25.98
N PRO A 286 -32.59 3.55 -26.02
CA PRO A 286 -31.20 3.10 -26.00
C PRO A 286 -30.33 3.70 -27.11
N HIS A 287 -30.84 3.75 -28.35
CA HIS A 287 -30.13 4.33 -29.49
C HIS A 287 -29.83 5.83 -29.29
N LEU A 288 -30.74 6.59 -28.66
CA LEU A 288 -30.52 8.01 -28.40
C LEU A 288 -29.51 8.21 -27.28
N ILE A 289 -29.54 7.39 -26.23
CA ILE A 289 -28.53 7.41 -25.16
C ILE A 289 -27.14 7.17 -25.75
N SER A 290 -27.01 6.17 -26.63
CA SER A 290 -25.77 5.89 -27.36
C SER A 290 -25.31 7.09 -28.19
N GLU A 291 -26.20 7.69 -28.99
CA GLU A 291 -25.89 8.88 -29.79
C GLU A 291 -25.45 10.08 -28.92
N ILE A 292 -26.10 10.31 -27.78
CA ILE A 292 -25.75 11.38 -26.84
C ILE A 292 -24.35 11.13 -26.28
N LEU A 293 -24.11 9.98 -25.66
CA LEU A 293 -22.84 9.69 -25.00
C LEU A 293 -21.67 9.66 -25.99
N ASP A 294 -21.86 9.08 -27.17
CA ASP A 294 -20.86 9.05 -28.24
C ASP A 294 -20.52 10.47 -28.74
N THR A 295 -21.54 11.32 -28.95
CA THR A 295 -21.31 12.68 -29.43
C THR A 295 -20.61 13.54 -28.38
N PHE A 296 -21.04 13.45 -27.11
CA PHE A 296 -20.37 14.17 -26.03
C PHE A 296 -18.93 13.66 -25.85
N GLN A 297 -18.69 12.35 -25.93
CA GLN A 297 -17.36 11.79 -25.81
C GLN A 297 -16.43 12.27 -26.94
N ASN A 298 -16.80 12.01 -28.20
CA ASN A 298 -15.90 12.20 -29.35
C ASN A 298 -15.84 13.64 -29.85
N HIS A 299 -16.94 14.39 -29.78
CA HIS A 299 -17.03 15.74 -30.36
C HIS A 299 -17.04 16.86 -29.32
N VAL A 300 -17.08 16.54 -28.00
CA VAL A 300 -17.01 17.54 -26.92
C VAL A 300 -15.82 17.30 -26.00
N PHE A 301 -15.72 16.14 -25.33
CA PHE A 301 -14.71 15.93 -24.29
C PHE A 301 -13.33 15.55 -24.85
N LEU A 302 -13.26 14.66 -25.83
CA LEU A 302 -12.01 14.30 -26.52
C LEU A 302 -11.50 15.40 -27.47
N ASP A 303 -12.37 16.32 -27.87
CA ASP A 303 -12.00 17.48 -28.69
C ASP A 303 -11.13 18.45 -27.88
N LYS A 304 -9.83 18.50 -28.20
CA LYS A 304 -8.83 19.35 -27.52
C LYS A 304 -9.06 20.84 -27.78
N ALA A 305 -9.81 21.18 -28.83
CA ALA A 305 -10.10 22.55 -29.19
C ALA A 305 -11.06 23.21 -28.18
N ILE A 306 -11.95 22.44 -27.57
CA ILE A 306 -12.90 22.98 -26.59
C ILE A 306 -12.19 23.24 -25.25
N PRO A 307 -12.26 24.48 -24.70
CA PRO A 307 -11.61 24.81 -23.44
C PRO A 307 -12.14 24.01 -22.24
N ARG A 308 -11.24 23.68 -21.31
CA ARG A 308 -11.56 22.95 -20.06
C ARG A 308 -12.67 23.62 -19.25
N ALA A 309 -12.68 24.96 -19.17
CA ALA A 309 -13.68 25.73 -18.44
C ALA A 309 -15.12 25.59 -19.00
N VAL A 310 -15.26 25.26 -20.29
CA VAL A 310 -16.57 24.97 -20.91
C VAL A 310 -16.99 23.55 -20.54
N LYS A 311 -16.05 22.58 -20.61
CA LYS A 311 -16.27 21.17 -20.24
C LYS A 311 -16.70 21.01 -18.79
N SER A 312 -16.07 21.75 -17.86
CA SER A 312 -16.42 21.71 -16.43
C SER A 312 -17.81 22.25 -16.12
N ARG A 313 -18.31 23.22 -16.90
CA ARG A 313 -19.67 23.76 -16.75
C ARG A 313 -20.76 22.78 -17.18
N ILE A 314 -20.44 21.85 -18.09
CA ILE A 314 -21.37 20.83 -18.59
C ILE A 314 -21.62 19.76 -17.52
N LEU A 315 -20.55 19.25 -16.91
CA LEU A 315 -20.60 18.14 -15.96
C LEU A 315 -20.48 18.63 -14.52
N ASN A 316 -21.61 19.04 -13.95
CA ASN A 316 -21.75 19.28 -12.50
C ASN A 316 -22.19 18.01 -11.75
N GLY A 317 -22.21 18.06 -10.41
CA GLY A 317 -22.58 16.90 -9.58
C GLY A 317 -23.95 16.31 -9.95
N ARG A 318 -24.94 17.16 -10.26
CA ARG A 318 -26.28 16.73 -10.71
C ARG A 318 -26.23 15.98 -12.04
N ALA A 319 -25.54 16.52 -13.05
CA ALA A 319 -25.39 15.90 -14.36
C ALA A 319 -24.72 14.52 -14.25
N LEU A 320 -23.66 14.40 -13.43
CA LEU A 320 -23.00 13.13 -13.16
C LEU A 320 -23.94 12.12 -12.50
N THR A 321 -24.76 12.55 -11.52
CA THR A 321 -25.77 11.70 -10.89
C THR A 321 -26.86 11.24 -11.87
N HIS A 322 -27.31 12.08 -12.80
CA HIS A 322 -28.27 11.67 -13.84
C HIS A 322 -27.68 10.65 -14.80
N ILE A 323 -26.42 10.83 -15.25
CA ILE A 323 -25.73 9.84 -16.08
C ILE A 323 -25.53 8.54 -15.30
N ALA A 324 -25.14 8.60 -14.02
CA ALA A 324 -25.04 7.42 -13.17
C ALA A 324 -26.39 6.74 -12.92
N GLY A 325 -27.51 7.45 -13.09
CA GLY A 325 -28.86 6.87 -13.09
C GLY A 325 -29.05 5.78 -14.16
N LEU A 326 -28.28 5.82 -15.25
CA LEU A 326 -28.32 4.81 -16.31
C LEU A 326 -27.84 3.42 -15.86
N TYR A 327 -27.17 3.30 -14.72
CA TYR A 327 -26.82 1.98 -14.16
C TYR A 327 -28.03 1.18 -13.70
N ARG A 328 -29.19 1.82 -13.52
CA ARG A 328 -30.46 1.15 -13.21
C ARG A 328 -31.40 1.11 -14.42
N TYR A 329 -30.89 1.43 -15.61
CA TYR A 329 -31.70 1.48 -16.81
C TYR A 329 -31.98 0.07 -17.32
N GLU A 330 -33.26 -0.26 -17.43
CA GLU A 330 -33.71 -1.53 -18.01
C GLU A 330 -34.11 -1.30 -19.47
N PRO A 331 -33.37 -1.85 -20.45
CA PRO A 331 -33.68 -1.65 -21.86
C PRO A 331 -34.96 -2.42 -22.25
N PRO A 332 -35.84 -1.86 -23.11
CA PRO A 332 -36.98 -2.59 -23.65
C PRO A 332 -36.55 -3.86 -24.41
N GLU A 333 -37.33 -4.93 -24.33
CA GLU A 333 -37.03 -6.19 -25.03
C GLU A 333 -36.84 -5.97 -26.55
N GLY A 334 -35.76 -6.53 -27.12
CA GLY A 334 -35.43 -6.40 -28.55
C GLY A 334 -34.86 -5.04 -28.99
N SER A 335 -34.51 -4.13 -28.06
CA SER A 335 -34.02 -2.78 -28.38
C SER A 335 -32.51 -2.66 -28.61
N ILE A 336 -31.73 -3.71 -28.31
CA ILE A 336 -30.28 -3.75 -28.47
C ILE A 336 -29.95 -4.70 -29.63
N GLU A 337 -29.37 -4.16 -30.71
CA GLU A 337 -28.89 -4.96 -31.85
C GLU A 337 -27.65 -5.79 -31.45
N GLU A 338 -27.45 -6.95 -32.08
CA GLU A 338 -26.27 -7.80 -31.85
C GLU A 338 -24.97 -7.01 -32.06
N GLY A 339 -24.20 -6.83 -30.98
CA GLY A 339 -22.92 -6.10 -30.98
C GLY A 339 -22.96 -4.67 -30.41
N GLN A 340 -24.14 -4.10 -30.13
CA GLN A 340 -24.22 -2.80 -29.46
C GLN A 340 -24.02 -2.92 -27.94
N LYS A 341 -23.30 -1.96 -27.34
CA LYS A 341 -23.10 -1.89 -25.89
C LYS A 341 -24.38 -1.41 -25.20
N ALA A 342 -24.70 -2.01 -24.07
CA ALA A 342 -25.83 -1.59 -23.24
C ALA A 342 -25.63 -0.17 -22.66
N PRO A 343 -26.71 0.60 -22.41
CA PRO A 343 -26.63 1.98 -21.93
C PRO A 343 -25.85 2.17 -20.61
N ASP A 344 -25.92 1.21 -19.70
CA ASP A 344 -25.19 1.19 -18.43
C ASP A 344 -23.66 1.09 -18.65
N VAL A 345 -23.23 0.24 -19.58
CA VAL A 345 -21.81 0.08 -19.97
C VAL A 345 -21.29 1.34 -20.65
N LEU A 346 -22.10 1.97 -21.51
CA LEU A 346 -21.74 3.24 -22.16
C LEU A 346 -21.60 4.37 -21.13
N ALA A 347 -22.55 4.48 -20.20
CA ALA A 347 -22.49 5.43 -19.09
C ALA A 347 -21.26 5.20 -18.22
N HIS A 348 -20.90 3.93 -17.95
CA HIS A 348 -19.69 3.58 -17.20
C HIS A 348 -18.42 4.08 -17.88
N GLN A 349 -18.27 3.80 -19.18
CA GLN A 349 -17.10 4.19 -19.97
C GLN A 349 -16.96 5.71 -20.01
N PHE A 350 -18.07 6.41 -20.21
CA PHE A 350 -18.10 7.87 -20.20
C PHE A 350 -17.73 8.45 -18.83
N LEU A 351 -18.36 8.00 -17.75
CA LEU A 351 -18.08 8.48 -16.39
C LEU A 351 -16.64 8.19 -15.97
N ARG A 352 -16.11 7.00 -16.30
CA ARG A 352 -14.71 6.66 -16.02
C ARG A 352 -13.76 7.58 -16.78
N LEU A 353 -14.03 7.90 -18.04
CA LEU A 353 -13.23 8.83 -18.83
C LEU A 353 -13.17 10.22 -18.17
N VAL A 354 -14.33 10.81 -17.87
CA VAL A 354 -14.41 12.21 -17.41
C VAL A 354 -13.99 12.41 -15.96
N CYS A 355 -14.21 11.41 -15.09
CA CYS A 355 -13.92 11.52 -13.66
C CYS A 355 -12.49 11.08 -13.27
N THR A 356 -11.69 10.51 -14.18
CA THR A 356 -10.32 10.03 -13.86
C THR A 356 -9.20 10.79 -14.55
N SER A 357 -9.51 11.78 -15.38
CA SER A 357 -8.51 12.58 -16.09
C SER A 357 -8.78 14.08 -15.97
N PRO A 358 -7.76 14.89 -15.63
CA PRO A 358 -7.91 16.35 -15.52
C PRO A 358 -8.31 17.05 -16.84
N ALA A 359 -8.06 16.41 -17.99
CA ALA A 359 -8.26 16.99 -19.32
C ALA A 359 -9.74 17.29 -19.65
N TYR A 360 -10.67 16.59 -19.00
CA TYR A 360 -12.10 16.63 -19.32
C TYR A 360 -12.91 17.58 -18.42
N GLY A 361 -12.23 18.33 -17.54
CA GLY A 361 -12.83 19.43 -16.78
C GLY A 361 -13.48 19.06 -15.45
N VAL A 362 -13.91 17.81 -15.24
CA VAL A 362 -14.52 17.37 -13.97
C VAL A 362 -13.47 17.19 -12.87
N MET A 363 -12.41 16.44 -13.17
CA MET A 363 -11.28 16.27 -12.26
C MET A 363 -10.37 17.50 -12.32
N LEU A 364 -10.08 18.09 -11.16
CA LEU A 364 -9.01 19.05 -10.95
C LEU A 364 -7.69 18.32 -10.69
N PRO A 365 -6.54 18.86 -11.11
CA PRO A 365 -5.23 18.31 -10.72
C PRO A 365 -5.17 18.14 -9.20
N THR A 366 -4.83 16.93 -8.76
CA THR A 366 -4.75 16.59 -7.34
C THR A 366 -3.32 16.75 -6.84
N GLN A 367 -3.18 17.09 -5.56
CA GLN A 367 -1.90 17.09 -4.85
C GLN A 367 -1.75 15.81 -4.02
N GLY A 368 -2.51 14.75 -4.34
CA GLY A 368 -2.41 13.46 -3.67
C GLY A 368 -3.00 13.49 -2.26
N TYR A 369 -2.21 13.12 -1.24
CA TYR A 369 -2.66 13.12 0.16
C TYR A 369 -2.41 14.45 0.89
N TYR A 370 -1.68 15.40 0.29
CA TYR A 370 -1.41 16.69 0.94
C TYR A 370 -2.68 17.56 1.02
N SER A 371 -2.79 18.33 2.11
CA SER A 371 -3.77 19.41 2.21
C SER A 371 -3.40 20.56 1.28
N GLN A 372 -4.40 21.36 0.88
CA GLN A 372 -4.17 22.58 0.11
C GLN A 372 -3.17 23.48 0.86
N ALA A 373 -2.07 23.82 0.20
CA ALA A 373 -1.24 24.95 0.62
C ALA A 373 -1.95 26.24 0.20
N GLY A 374 -1.83 27.30 1.03
CA GLY A 374 -2.27 28.64 0.66
C GLY A 374 -1.57 29.14 -0.61
N ASP A 375 -2.13 30.19 -1.20
CA ASP A 375 -1.92 30.76 -2.55
C ASP A 375 -0.47 30.98 -3.07
N ASP A 376 0.58 30.58 -2.36
CA ASP A 376 1.95 30.96 -2.68
C ASP A 376 2.74 29.99 -3.60
N ASP A 377 2.17 28.90 -4.14
CA ASP A 377 2.96 27.91 -4.91
C ASP A 377 2.28 27.28 -6.16
N ASP A 378 1.36 27.96 -6.84
CA ASP A 378 0.95 27.56 -8.20
C ASP A 378 0.81 28.80 -9.11
N GLY A 379 1.88 29.10 -9.86
CA GLY A 379 1.96 30.23 -10.79
C GLY A 379 1.09 30.15 -12.05
N ASP A 380 0.05 29.31 -12.10
CA ASP A 380 -0.86 29.21 -13.25
C ASP A 380 -2.16 28.49 -12.87
N VAL A 381 -3.04 29.10 -12.06
CA VAL A 381 -4.51 29.15 -12.22
C VAL A 381 -5.05 30.11 -11.15
N GLN A 382 -5.21 31.39 -11.49
CA GLN A 382 -6.09 32.27 -10.70
C GLN A 382 -7.54 31.81 -10.91
N ILE A 383 -8.14 31.22 -9.88
CA ILE A 383 -9.60 31.05 -9.81
C ILE A 383 -10.13 32.33 -9.15
N ASP A 384 -10.26 33.37 -9.97
CA ASP A 384 -11.15 34.49 -9.66
C ASP A 384 -12.58 34.02 -9.99
N ASP A 385 -13.54 34.31 -9.12
CA ASP A 385 -14.93 33.80 -9.12
C ASP A 385 -15.15 32.38 -8.56
N LEU A 386 -15.21 32.30 -7.23
CA LEU A 386 -16.37 31.81 -6.45
C LEU A 386 -15.88 31.52 -5.03
N LEU A 387 -16.05 32.47 -4.11
CA LEU A 387 -16.54 32.30 -2.74
C LEU A 387 -16.43 33.66 -2.02
N ASP A 388 -17.55 34.11 -1.44
CA ASP A 388 -17.59 35.26 -0.55
C ASP A 388 -16.58 35.07 0.60
N ASP A 389 -15.84 36.14 0.86
CA ASP A 389 -14.93 36.34 1.97
C ASP A 389 -15.70 36.23 3.29
N ASP A 390 -15.47 35.13 4.03
CA ASP A 390 -15.64 35.13 5.48
C ASP A 390 -14.42 34.45 6.10
N GLY A 391 -13.51 35.30 6.55
CA GLY A 391 -12.23 34.92 7.12
C GLY A 391 -12.36 34.14 8.43
N ALA A 392 -11.69 33.01 8.50
CA ALA A 392 -11.25 32.41 9.76
C ALA A 392 -9.93 31.68 9.57
N PHE A 393 -8.83 32.39 9.81
CA PHE A 393 -7.53 31.79 10.11
C PHE A 393 -7.65 30.99 11.42
N SER A 394 -7.99 29.71 11.34
CA SER A 394 -7.88 28.80 12.48
C SER A 394 -6.50 28.17 12.48
N LEU A 395 -5.58 28.80 13.21
CA LEU A 395 -4.43 28.10 13.78
C LEU A 395 -4.96 26.97 14.68
N ASP A 396 -4.46 25.76 14.44
CA ASP A 396 -4.68 24.50 15.17
C ASP A 396 -5.81 23.58 14.64
N PRO A 397 -5.50 22.54 13.84
CA PRO A 397 -6.45 21.48 13.54
C PRO A 397 -6.55 20.56 14.76
N SER A 398 -7.40 20.97 15.69
CA SER A 398 -7.95 20.08 16.71
C SER A 398 -8.53 18.81 16.06
N PHE A 399 -8.35 17.68 16.75
CA PHE A 399 -8.75 16.33 16.32
C PHE A 399 -10.20 16.32 15.80
N GLY A 400 -10.38 16.36 14.48
CA GLY A 400 -11.70 16.24 13.84
C GLY A 400 -11.95 17.14 12.62
N SER A 401 -11.14 18.19 12.41
CA SER A 401 -11.25 19.03 11.20
C SER A 401 -10.58 18.35 10.01
N HIS A 402 -11.38 17.83 9.07
CA HIS A 402 -10.87 17.25 7.82
C HIS A 402 -10.32 18.36 6.93
N ALA A 403 -9.14 18.13 6.33
CA ALA A 403 -8.54 19.10 5.41
C ALA A 403 -9.50 19.41 4.24
N PRO A 404 -9.57 20.67 3.78
CA PRO A 404 -10.40 21.04 2.64
C PRO A 404 -9.94 20.29 1.38
N VAL A 405 -10.91 19.85 0.58
CA VAL A 405 -10.71 19.04 -0.63
C VAL A 405 -10.85 19.91 -1.87
N ARG A 406 -9.94 19.76 -2.84
CA ARG A 406 -9.98 20.53 -4.10
C ARG A 406 -11.11 20.05 -5.01
N ASN A 407 -11.26 18.73 -5.17
CA ASN A 407 -12.25 18.12 -6.05
C ASN A 407 -13.67 18.04 -5.44
N ILE A 408 -14.30 19.19 -5.17
CA ILE A 408 -15.62 19.27 -4.51
C ILE A 408 -16.73 18.59 -5.32
N ILE A 409 -16.77 18.79 -6.65
CA ILE A 409 -17.79 18.19 -7.54
C ILE A 409 -17.75 16.65 -7.46
N LEU A 410 -16.54 16.08 -7.48
CA LEU A 410 -16.35 14.64 -7.35
C LEU A 410 -16.69 14.15 -5.94
N SER A 411 -16.31 14.91 -4.90
CA SER A 411 -16.70 14.62 -3.51
C SER A 411 -18.22 14.48 -3.36
N GLU A 412 -19.00 15.45 -3.85
CA GLU A 412 -20.46 15.42 -3.82
C GLU A 412 -21.02 14.24 -4.64
N PHE A 413 -20.49 14.03 -5.85
CA PHE A 413 -20.92 12.96 -6.73
C PHE A 413 -20.69 11.57 -6.10
N LEU A 414 -19.53 11.35 -5.48
CA LEU A 414 -19.19 10.10 -4.79
C LEU A 414 -20.19 9.77 -3.67
N GLN A 415 -20.73 10.78 -2.98
CA GLN A 415 -21.75 10.55 -1.94
C GLN A 415 -23.05 9.98 -2.51
N SER A 416 -23.39 10.28 -3.77
CA SER A 416 -24.58 9.74 -4.44
C SER A 416 -24.44 8.27 -4.86
N LEU A 417 -23.21 7.76 -4.99
CA LEU A 417 -22.94 6.40 -5.44
C LEU A 417 -23.11 5.36 -4.32
N ARG A 418 -23.45 4.13 -4.74
CA ARG A 418 -23.64 2.96 -3.87
C ARG A 418 -22.71 1.83 -4.30
N PRO A 419 -21.41 1.88 -3.93
CA PRO A 419 -20.43 0.87 -4.33
C PRO A 419 -20.71 -0.51 -3.73
N TYR A 420 -21.39 -0.58 -2.59
CA TYR A 420 -21.77 -1.83 -1.93
C TYR A 420 -22.91 -2.60 -2.63
N ALA A 421 -23.66 -1.94 -3.52
CA ALA A 421 -24.85 -2.53 -4.16
C ALA A 421 -24.64 -2.87 -5.64
N HIS A 422 -23.66 -2.24 -6.31
CA HIS A 422 -23.46 -2.41 -7.75
C HIS A 422 -21.97 -2.42 -8.11
N THR A 423 -21.53 -3.40 -8.89
CA THR A 423 -20.11 -3.58 -9.26
C THR A 423 -19.58 -2.42 -10.10
N LEU A 424 -20.38 -1.89 -11.05
CA LEU A 424 -20.00 -0.72 -11.84
C LEU A 424 -19.81 0.55 -10.98
N HIS A 425 -20.62 0.73 -9.94
CA HIS A 425 -20.40 1.82 -8.97
C HIS A 425 -19.08 1.62 -8.23
N GLN A 426 -18.81 0.39 -7.77
CA GLN A 426 -17.57 0.06 -7.08
C GLN A 426 -16.34 0.37 -7.93
N GLN A 427 -16.33 -0.09 -9.19
CA GLN A 427 -15.24 0.16 -10.14
C GLN A 427 -15.04 1.65 -10.42
N LEU A 428 -16.13 2.43 -10.53
CA LEU A 428 -16.05 3.87 -10.75
C LEU A 428 -15.46 4.59 -9.52
N VAL A 429 -15.95 4.28 -8.31
CA VAL A 429 -15.44 4.91 -7.07
C VAL A 429 -13.96 4.59 -6.86
N VAL A 430 -13.56 3.33 -7.02
CA VAL A 430 -12.15 2.91 -6.91
C VAL A 430 -11.30 3.58 -7.99
N GLY A 431 -11.80 3.70 -9.22
CA GLY A 431 -11.13 4.43 -10.30
C GLY A 431 -10.91 5.91 -9.97
N ILE A 432 -11.91 6.57 -9.37
CA ILE A 432 -11.81 7.96 -8.93
C ILE A 432 -10.82 8.10 -7.78
N PHE A 433 -10.83 7.19 -6.79
CA PHE A 433 -9.86 7.21 -5.69
C PHE A 433 -8.41 7.02 -6.16
N ASN A 434 -8.19 6.16 -7.15
CA ASN A 434 -6.86 5.98 -7.72
C ASN A 434 -6.36 7.25 -8.45
N ALA A 435 -7.27 7.98 -9.09
CA ALA A 435 -6.95 9.24 -9.76
C ALA A 435 -6.83 10.43 -8.77
N CYS A 436 -7.66 10.45 -7.72
CA CYS A 436 -7.76 11.52 -6.71
C CYS A 436 -7.68 10.93 -5.28
N PRO A 437 -6.47 10.66 -4.75
CA PRO A 437 -6.30 10.08 -3.43
C PRO A 437 -6.85 10.94 -2.28
N GLU A 438 -6.91 12.27 -2.46
CA GLU A 438 -7.52 13.23 -1.51
C GLU A 438 -8.98 12.88 -1.14
N LEU A 439 -9.72 12.27 -2.07
CA LEU A 439 -11.15 11.97 -1.91
C LEU A 439 -11.42 10.77 -1.00
N ILE A 440 -10.42 9.94 -0.72
CA ILE A 440 -10.58 8.74 0.11
C ILE A 440 -10.99 9.15 1.53
N GLY A 441 -10.21 10.05 2.15
CA GLY A 441 -10.49 10.53 3.51
C GLY A 441 -11.85 11.20 3.61
N ASP A 442 -12.16 12.07 2.65
CA ASP A 442 -13.39 12.86 2.64
C ASP A 442 -14.63 11.99 2.43
N TYR A 443 -14.52 10.96 1.58
CA TYR A 443 -15.61 10.02 1.35
C TYR A 443 -16.03 9.32 2.65
N PHE A 444 -15.09 8.70 3.37
CA PHE A 444 -15.41 7.97 4.60
C PHE A 444 -15.78 8.89 5.76
N TYR A 445 -15.30 10.13 5.76
CA TYR A 445 -15.69 11.12 6.77
C TYR A 445 -17.14 11.59 6.59
N LYS A 446 -17.56 11.90 5.36
CA LYS A 446 -18.91 12.40 5.06
C LYS A 446 -19.98 11.30 5.02
N LYS A 447 -19.62 10.05 4.70
CA LYS A 447 -20.57 8.94 4.54
C LYS A 447 -21.08 8.45 5.89
N LYS A 448 -22.16 9.06 6.39
CA LYS A 448 -22.81 8.67 7.67
C LYS A 448 -23.54 7.33 7.59
N ASP A 449 -24.06 6.96 6.41
CA ASP A 449 -24.82 5.73 6.18
C ASP A 449 -23.91 4.52 5.84
N PHE A 450 -22.90 4.25 6.68
CA PHE A 450 -22.00 3.11 6.53
C PHE A 450 -22.15 2.18 7.75
N ASN A 451 -23.24 1.41 7.81
CA ASN A 451 -23.44 0.42 8.87
C ASN A 451 -22.66 -0.87 8.53
N TYR A 452 -21.53 -1.09 9.20
CA TYR A 452 -20.63 -2.21 8.96
C TYR A 452 -20.67 -3.22 10.12
N GLU A 453 -21.80 -3.91 10.26
CA GLU A 453 -21.94 -5.02 11.21
C GLU A 453 -21.56 -6.37 10.59
N PRO A 454 -20.80 -7.23 11.29
CA PRO A 454 -20.36 -8.52 10.77
C PRO A 454 -21.49 -9.55 10.75
N LYS A 455 -22.31 -9.48 9.70
CA LYS A 455 -23.37 -10.44 9.37
C LYS A 455 -23.23 -10.79 7.91
N LEU A 456 -23.31 -12.07 7.56
CA LEU A 456 -23.11 -12.54 6.18
C LEU A 456 -24.33 -12.18 5.29
N THR A 457 -24.48 -10.91 4.97
CA THR A 457 -25.51 -10.36 4.06
C THR A 457 -24.85 -9.89 2.76
N ALA A 458 -25.62 -9.82 1.67
CA ALA A 458 -25.12 -9.27 0.41
C ALA A 458 -24.58 -7.83 0.58
N THR A 459 -25.21 -7.03 1.45
CA THR A 459 -24.76 -5.68 1.78
C THR A 459 -23.40 -5.68 2.49
N TRP A 460 -23.20 -6.57 3.46
CA TRP A 460 -21.91 -6.69 4.15
C TRP A 460 -20.82 -7.17 3.20
N ILE A 461 -21.10 -8.17 2.35
CA ILE A 461 -20.15 -8.64 1.33
C ILE A 461 -19.77 -7.49 0.38
N GLY A 462 -20.73 -6.69 -0.07
CA GLY A 462 -20.48 -5.52 -0.91
C GLY A 462 -19.62 -4.45 -0.22
N PHE A 463 -19.93 -4.11 1.04
CA PHE A 463 -19.09 -3.18 1.82
C PHE A 463 -17.69 -3.72 2.06
N SER A 464 -17.57 -5.00 2.41
CA SER A 464 -16.31 -5.70 2.63
C SER A 464 -15.44 -5.70 1.38
N ALA A 465 -16.00 -6.05 0.21
CA ALA A 465 -15.29 -6.02 -1.06
C ALA A 465 -14.81 -4.60 -1.42
N PHE A 466 -15.64 -3.59 -1.19
CA PHE A 466 -15.30 -2.18 -1.43
C PHE A 466 -14.18 -1.69 -0.51
N LEU A 467 -14.25 -2.01 0.79
CA LEU A 467 -13.21 -1.68 1.76
C LEU A 467 -11.89 -2.37 1.41
N TYR A 468 -11.93 -3.66 1.09
CA TYR A 468 -10.73 -4.42 0.70
C TYR A 468 -10.04 -3.78 -0.51
N GLN A 469 -10.78 -3.49 -1.59
CA GLN A 469 -10.22 -2.84 -2.78
C GLN A 469 -9.64 -1.46 -2.48
N THR A 470 -10.28 -0.70 -1.59
CA THR A 470 -9.81 0.63 -1.19
C THR A 470 -8.49 0.54 -0.41
N ILE A 471 -8.40 -0.41 0.53
CA ILE A 471 -7.19 -0.62 1.34
C ILE A 471 -6.06 -1.20 0.47
N GLU A 472 -6.36 -2.06 -0.50
CA GLU A 472 -5.37 -2.66 -1.40
C GLU A 472 -4.72 -1.65 -2.38
N MET A 473 -5.34 -0.48 -2.59
CA MET A 473 -4.80 0.54 -3.49
C MET A 473 -3.35 0.92 -3.12
N PRO A 474 -2.46 1.06 -4.12
CA PRO A 474 -1.07 1.42 -3.90
C PRO A 474 -0.95 2.83 -3.31
N VAL A 475 0.11 3.04 -2.52
CA VAL A 475 0.48 4.39 -2.05
C VAL A 475 1.16 5.11 -3.22
N PRO A 476 0.65 6.28 -3.67
CA PRO A 476 1.29 7.03 -4.74
C PRO A 476 2.69 7.50 -4.34
N LEU A 477 3.62 7.52 -5.28
CA LEU A 477 4.95 8.08 -5.10
C LEU A 477 4.85 9.55 -4.64
N TYR A 478 5.73 9.94 -3.72
CA TYR A 478 5.71 11.27 -3.10
C TYR A 478 4.38 11.64 -2.43
N PHE A 479 3.54 10.66 -2.07
CA PHE A 479 2.16 10.87 -1.62
C PHE A 479 1.26 11.58 -2.64
N GLY A 480 1.62 11.55 -3.94
CA GLY A 480 0.84 12.09 -5.05
C GLY A 480 1.15 13.55 -5.41
N ALA A 481 2.26 14.11 -4.90
CA ALA A 481 2.79 15.38 -5.38
C ALA A 481 3.51 15.23 -6.73
N TRP A 482 3.39 16.25 -7.59
CA TRP A 482 3.95 16.21 -8.95
C TRP A 482 5.47 16.44 -8.99
N GLN A 483 6.05 17.17 -8.03
CA GLN A 483 7.47 17.53 -7.97
C GLN A 483 8.12 17.16 -6.62
N GLY A 484 8.19 15.86 -6.33
CA GLY A 484 8.85 15.36 -5.12
C GLY A 484 8.09 15.62 -3.82
N TYR A 485 8.76 15.40 -2.68
CA TYR A 485 8.16 15.60 -1.35
C TYR A 485 8.01 17.09 -1.02
N ARG A 486 6.92 17.46 -0.34
CA ARG A 486 6.66 18.85 0.11
C ARG A 486 7.39 19.20 1.41
N GLU A 487 7.20 20.41 1.93
CA GLU A 487 7.80 20.84 3.20
C GLU A 487 7.20 20.12 4.42
N SER A 488 5.87 20.02 4.46
CA SER A 488 5.14 19.34 5.54
C SER A 488 4.56 18.00 5.09
N PRO A 489 4.53 16.98 5.98
CA PRO A 489 3.87 15.72 5.69
C PRO A 489 2.36 15.88 5.46
N PRO A 490 1.73 14.94 4.73
CA PRO A 490 0.28 14.86 4.64
C PRO A 490 -0.38 14.72 6.03
N PRO A 491 -1.62 15.20 6.21
CA PRO A 491 -2.36 15.01 7.46
C PRO A 491 -2.51 13.53 7.83
N VAL A 492 -2.26 13.21 9.10
CA VAL A 492 -2.38 11.83 9.63
C VAL A 492 -3.77 11.27 9.41
N SER A 493 -4.82 12.10 9.51
CA SER A 493 -6.21 11.69 9.28
C SER A 493 -6.43 11.16 7.85
N THR A 494 -5.94 11.87 6.84
CA THR A 494 -6.04 11.46 5.42
C THR A 494 -5.29 10.15 5.16
N LEU A 495 -4.06 10.03 5.68
CA LEU A 495 -3.25 8.81 5.55
C LEU A 495 -3.93 7.63 6.26
N LEU A 496 -4.44 7.83 7.46
CA LEU A 496 -5.11 6.80 8.25
C LEU A 496 -6.39 6.30 7.59
N GLN A 497 -7.18 7.18 6.97
CA GLN A 497 -8.39 6.76 6.23
C GLN A 497 -8.05 5.96 4.96
N SER A 498 -6.86 6.17 4.37
CA SER A 498 -6.37 5.35 3.25
C SER A 498 -5.87 3.98 3.71
N VAL A 499 -5.21 3.91 4.86
CA VAL A 499 -4.66 2.66 5.43
C VAL A 499 -5.75 1.80 6.07
N LEU A 500 -6.55 2.38 6.97
CA LEU A 500 -7.64 1.72 7.67
C LEU A 500 -8.84 2.69 7.83
N PRO A 501 -9.78 2.68 6.86
CA PRO A 501 -10.96 3.54 6.88
C PRO A 501 -11.76 3.43 8.18
N GLN A 502 -12.36 4.55 8.62
CA GLN A 502 -13.10 4.67 9.86
C GLN A 502 -14.20 3.63 10.11
N PRO A 503 -14.95 3.12 9.11
CA PRO A 503 -15.92 2.05 9.34
C PRO A 503 -15.32 0.76 9.91
N VAL A 504 -14.02 0.52 9.68
CA VAL A 504 -13.29 -0.64 10.18
C VAL A 504 -12.70 -0.29 11.54
N THR A 505 -13.52 -0.42 12.58
CA THR A 505 -13.10 -0.18 13.97
C THR A 505 -12.55 -1.45 14.62
N GLN A 506 -11.78 -1.25 15.70
CA GLN A 506 -11.27 -2.32 16.55
C GLN A 506 -12.39 -3.27 17.00
N GLN A 507 -13.52 -2.72 17.46
CA GLN A 507 -14.66 -3.51 17.94
C GLN A 507 -15.27 -4.38 16.84
N VAL A 508 -15.39 -3.85 15.61
CA VAL A 508 -15.93 -4.62 14.49
C VAL A 508 -14.97 -5.74 14.10
N LEU A 509 -13.67 -5.46 14.01
CA LEU A 509 -12.66 -6.46 13.67
C LEU A 509 -12.58 -7.60 14.71
N VAL A 510 -12.64 -7.28 16.00
CA VAL A 510 -12.71 -8.31 17.07
C VAL A 510 -13.97 -9.15 16.95
N LYS A 511 -15.12 -8.55 16.62
CA LYS A 511 -16.36 -9.30 16.34
C LYS A 511 -16.24 -10.18 15.10
N CYS A 512 -15.57 -9.73 14.04
CA CYS A 512 -15.34 -10.53 12.84
C CYS A 512 -14.48 -11.76 13.13
N LEU A 513 -13.39 -11.58 13.89
CA LEU A 513 -12.48 -12.67 14.28
C LEU A 513 -13.18 -13.75 15.12
N ASN A 514 -14.12 -13.35 15.98
CA ASN A 514 -14.90 -14.26 16.83
C ASN A 514 -16.23 -14.70 16.21
N SER A 515 -16.47 -14.42 14.92
CA SER A 515 -17.72 -14.80 14.25
C SER A 515 -17.77 -16.29 13.95
N ASN A 516 -18.96 -16.86 13.79
CA ASN A 516 -19.14 -18.28 13.43
C ASN A 516 -18.93 -18.56 11.93
N SER A 517 -18.71 -17.53 11.11
CA SER A 517 -18.60 -17.67 9.66
C SER A 517 -17.14 -17.64 9.21
N ASP A 518 -16.72 -18.71 8.52
CA ASP A 518 -15.37 -18.82 7.98
C ASP A 518 -14.98 -17.68 7.05
N LEU A 519 -15.93 -17.18 6.25
CA LEU A 519 -15.71 -16.10 5.31
C LEU A 519 -15.46 -14.77 6.02
N ILE A 520 -16.22 -14.48 7.08
CA ILE A 520 -16.06 -13.26 7.89
C ILE A 520 -14.72 -13.27 8.62
N GLN A 521 -14.33 -14.42 9.19
CA GLN A 521 -13.03 -14.61 9.83
C GLN A 521 -11.87 -14.40 8.85
N LEU A 522 -11.91 -15.05 7.67
CA LEU A 522 -10.87 -14.93 6.65
C LEU A 522 -10.77 -13.49 6.12
N PHE A 523 -11.92 -12.83 5.91
CA PHE A 523 -11.97 -11.44 5.50
C PHE A 523 -11.27 -10.52 6.52
N ALA A 524 -11.56 -10.67 7.81
CA ALA A 524 -10.94 -9.85 8.85
C ALA A 524 -9.41 -9.99 8.86
N VAL A 525 -8.91 -11.22 8.77
CA VAL A 525 -7.46 -11.47 8.69
C VAL A 525 -6.87 -10.89 7.42
N ARG A 526 -7.50 -11.07 6.25
CA ARG A 526 -7.02 -10.52 4.97
C ARG A 526 -6.99 -9.00 4.96
N VAL A 527 -8.04 -8.32 5.42
CA VAL A 527 -8.08 -6.86 5.49
C VAL A 527 -6.98 -6.33 6.41
N LEU A 528 -6.77 -6.99 7.56
CA LEU A 528 -5.68 -6.63 8.46
C LEU A 528 -4.32 -6.79 7.77
N ILE A 529 -4.04 -7.93 7.12
CA ILE A 529 -2.78 -8.14 6.40
C ILE A 529 -2.52 -7.02 5.38
N VAL A 530 -3.51 -6.69 4.54
CA VAL A 530 -3.36 -5.64 3.52
C VAL A 530 -3.18 -4.27 4.17
N ALA A 531 -3.90 -3.98 5.26
CA ALA A 531 -3.76 -2.72 5.99
C ALA A 531 -2.35 -2.57 6.62
N PHE A 532 -1.81 -3.63 7.23
CA PHE A 532 -0.43 -3.66 7.75
C PHE A 532 0.61 -3.48 6.65
N GLN A 533 0.44 -4.16 5.50
CA GLN A 533 1.33 -3.99 4.35
C GLN A 533 1.29 -2.57 3.80
N LYS A 534 0.10 -1.95 3.75
CA LYS A 534 -0.06 -0.56 3.33
C LYS A 534 0.57 0.41 4.33
N LEU A 535 0.41 0.16 5.64
CA LEU A 535 1.08 0.95 6.68
C LEU A 535 2.61 0.90 6.50
N ARG A 536 3.18 -0.29 6.28
CA ARG A 536 4.62 -0.47 6.00
C ARG A 536 5.08 0.31 4.76
N ARG A 537 4.25 0.39 3.71
CA ARG A 537 4.56 1.20 2.52
C ARG A 537 4.49 2.70 2.83
N VAL A 538 3.50 3.14 3.60
CA VAL A 538 3.36 4.55 4.03
C VAL A 538 4.53 4.97 4.90
N THR A 539 4.93 4.17 5.90
CA THR A 539 6.08 4.47 6.75
C THR A 539 7.38 4.51 5.96
N LYS A 540 7.58 3.56 5.02
CA LYS A 540 8.73 3.59 4.10
C LYS A 540 8.77 4.86 3.25
N GLU A 541 7.64 5.31 2.72
CA GLU A 541 7.57 6.57 1.97
C GLU A 541 7.80 7.80 2.87
N LEU A 542 7.35 7.79 4.13
CA LEU A 542 7.68 8.84 5.10
C LEU A 542 9.18 8.86 5.43
N ASP A 543 9.82 7.69 5.52
CA ASP A 543 11.27 7.58 5.72
C ASP A 543 12.05 8.07 4.50
N ASN A 544 11.61 7.74 3.28
CA ASN A 544 12.18 8.27 2.03
C ASN A 544 12.05 9.80 1.97
N ALA A 545 10.89 10.35 2.39
CA ALA A 545 10.66 11.78 2.50
C ALA A 545 11.62 12.44 3.51
N ARG A 546 11.82 11.80 4.68
CA ARG A 546 12.77 12.25 5.70
C ARG A 546 14.21 12.30 5.18
N VAL A 547 14.64 11.30 4.42
CA VAL A 547 15.99 11.27 3.82
C VAL A 547 16.14 12.39 2.79
N SER A 548 15.09 12.69 2.02
CA SER A 548 15.12 13.73 1.00
C SER A 548 15.01 15.14 1.59
N ARG A 549 14.18 15.32 2.63
CA ARG A 549 13.93 16.58 3.34
C ARG A 549 13.89 16.31 4.84
N PRO A 550 15.03 16.46 5.55
CA PRO A 550 15.09 16.17 6.98
C PRO A 550 14.29 17.20 7.76
N SER A 551 13.18 16.78 8.38
CA SER A 551 12.44 17.60 9.33
C SER A 551 11.83 16.73 10.44
N LYS A 552 11.68 17.32 11.64
CA LYS A 552 11.07 16.64 12.79
C LYS A 552 9.58 16.31 12.56
N SER A 553 8.91 17.00 11.63
CA SER A 553 7.49 16.72 11.34
C SER A 553 7.31 15.35 10.67
N TRP A 554 8.23 14.92 9.80
CA TRP A 554 8.14 13.60 9.15
C TRP A 554 8.28 12.45 10.15
N SER A 555 9.22 12.53 11.09
CA SER A 555 9.38 11.53 12.14
C SER A 555 8.19 11.50 13.09
N ASN A 556 7.68 12.68 13.48
CA ASN A 556 6.51 12.78 14.35
C ASN A 556 5.26 12.21 13.68
N THR A 557 5.05 12.47 12.39
CA THR A 557 3.94 11.90 11.62
C THR A 557 4.06 10.38 11.47
N SER A 558 5.27 9.86 11.26
CA SER A 558 5.53 8.40 11.20
C SER A 558 5.21 7.71 12.54
N ALA A 559 5.64 8.29 13.67
CA ALA A 559 5.29 7.75 14.99
C ALA A 559 3.79 7.85 15.30
N ARG A 560 3.16 8.99 14.96
CA ARG A 560 1.73 9.22 15.19
C ARG A 560 0.84 8.29 14.37
N ILE A 561 1.14 8.06 13.08
CA ILE A 561 0.31 7.17 12.26
C ILE A 561 0.35 5.71 12.77
N VAL A 562 1.51 5.25 13.25
CA VAL A 562 1.65 3.91 13.86
C VAL A 562 0.84 3.82 15.15
N SER A 563 0.92 4.84 16.02
CA SER A 563 0.14 4.89 17.27
C SER A 563 -1.38 4.89 17.02
N GLU A 564 -1.86 5.76 16.13
CA GLU A 564 -3.28 5.86 15.77
C GLU A 564 -3.80 4.60 15.08
N PHE A 565 -2.98 3.98 14.22
CA PHE A 565 -3.30 2.69 13.62
C PHE A 565 -3.44 1.61 14.70
N GLY A 566 -2.53 1.57 15.68
CA GLY A 566 -2.57 0.64 16.81
C GLY A 566 -3.87 0.75 17.62
N GLN A 567 -4.41 1.96 17.80
CA GLN A 567 -5.70 2.16 18.50
C GLN A 567 -6.91 1.62 17.71
N ARG A 568 -6.88 1.67 16.37
CA ARG A 568 -7.97 1.14 15.52
C ARG A 568 -7.85 -0.37 15.27
N CYS A 569 -6.66 -0.93 15.41
CA CYS A 569 -6.39 -2.35 15.21
C CYS A 569 -6.82 -3.19 16.44
N PRO A 570 -7.19 -4.47 16.28
CA PRO A 570 -7.35 -5.38 17.40
C PRO A 570 -6.07 -5.46 18.25
N PRO A 571 -6.18 -5.56 19.58
CA PRO A 571 -4.99 -5.77 20.41
C PRO A 571 -4.38 -7.14 20.09
N MET A 572 -3.06 -7.27 20.26
CA MET A 572 -2.32 -8.52 19.98
C MET A 572 -2.95 -9.72 20.70
N LYS A 573 -3.37 -9.55 21.96
CA LYS A 573 -4.12 -10.53 22.74
C LYS A 573 -5.35 -11.11 22.02
N ALA A 574 -6.09 -10.28 21.28
CA ALA A 574 -7.27 -10.74 20.53
C ALA A 574 -6.87 -11.61 19.33
N ILE A 575 -5.77 -11.27 18.63
CA ILE A 575 -5.23 -12.08 17.54
C ILE A 575 -4.69 -13.42 18.05
N VAL A 576 -3.95 -13.41 19.17
CA VAL A 576 -3.46 -14.63 19.83
C VAL A 576 -4.62 -15.52 20.28
N THR A 577 -5.68 -14.92 20.82
CA THR A 577 -6.90 -15.67 21.20
C THR A 577 -7.58 -16.29 19.98
N ALA A 578 -7.71 -15.52 18.88
CA ALA A 578 -8.26 -16.03 17.63
C ALA A 578 -7.41 -17.16 17.04
N PHE A 579 -6.08 -17.03 17.07
CA PHE A 579 -5.15 -18.09 16.63
C PHE A 579 -5.39 -19.41 17.36
N ARG A 580 -5.65 -19.37 18.67
CA ARG A 580 -5.92 -20.58 19.48
C ARG A 580 -7.27 -21.24 19.18
N GLN A 581 -8.17 -20.59 18.43
CA GLN A 581 -9.48 -21.17 18.10
C GLN A 581 -9.35 -22.28 17.05
N PRO A 582 -10.18 -23.34 17.13
CA PRO A 582 -10.12 -24.46 16.19
C PRO A 582 -10.35 -24.04 14.73
N ALA A 583 -11.08 -22.95 14.50
CA ALA A 583 -11.36 -22.43 13.17
C ALA A 583 -10.10 -21.92 12.43
N PHE A 584 -9.06 -21.50 13.16
CA PHE A 584 -7.81 -20.98 12.61
C PHE A 584 -6.66 -22.01 12.59
N GLN A 585 -6.93 -23.27 12.97
CA GLN A 585 -5.90 -24.31 13.12
C GLN A 585 -5.66 -25.14 11.85
N LYS A 586 -6.31 -24.84 10.72
CA LYS A 586 -6.24 -25.64 9.49
C LYS A 586 -5.94 -24.80 8.24
N GLY A 587 -5.06 -25.32 7.38
CA GLY A 587 -4.80 -24.85 6.01
C GLY A 587 -4.53 -23.35 5.89
N LEU A 588 -5.13 -22.73 4.88
CA LEU A 588 -4.97 -21.30 4.55
C LEU A 588 -5.23 -20.34 5.72
N LYS A 589 -6.21 -20.64 6.59
CA LYS A 589 -6.53 -19.73 7.71
C LYS A 589 -5.41 -19.66 8.74
N ARG A 590 -4.70 -20.76 8.94
CA ARG A 590 -3.57 -20.87 9.85
C ARG A 590 -2.37 -20.09 9.33
N GLU A 591 -2.06 -20.24 8.04
CA GLU A 591 -1.05 -19.39 7.38
C GLU A 591 -1.43 -17.90 7.47
N ALA A 592 -2.68 -17.55 7.18
CA ALA A 592 -3.09 -16.16 7.14
C ALA A 592 -2.98 -15.49 8.53
N ILE A 593 -3.41 -16.16 9.60
CA ILE A 593 -3.32 -15.57 10.95
C ILE A 593 -1.88 -15.51 11.47
N THR A 594 -1.02 -16.46 11.10
CA THR A 594 0.41 -16.45 11.45
C THR A 594 1.16 -15.37 10.70
N ARG A 595 0.84 -15.16 9.42
CA ARG A 595 1.30 -14.01 8.63
C ARG A 595 0.87 -12.69 9.26
N LEU A 596 -0.36 -12.61 9.79
CA LEU A 596 -0.81 -11.42 10.51
C LEU A 596 0.01 -11.21 11.79
N LEU A 597 0.23 -12.25 12.60
CA LEU A 597 1.08 -12.16 13.80
C LEU A 597 2.49 -11.65 13.47
N ARG A 598 3.11 -12.16 12.40
CA ARG A 598 4.39 -11.64 11.90
C ARG A 598 4.35 -10.14 11.61
N LEU A 599 3.30 -9.67 10.95
CA LEU A 599 3.17 -8.24 10.62
C LEU A 599 3.04 -7.34 11.85
N TYR A 600 2.47 -7.84 12.96
CA TYR A 600 2.52 -7.12 14.24
C TYR A 600 3.96 -6.96 14.74
N TYR A 601 4.77 -8.02 14.72
CA TYR A 601 6.18 -7.96 15.13
C TYR A 601 7.03 -7.07 14.22
N GLU A 602 6.79 -7.07 12.90
CA GLU A 602 7.56 -6.24 11.95
C GLU A 602 7.19 -4.76 11.98
N VAL A 603 5.89 -4.43 12.10
CA VAL A 603 5.40 -3.05 11.92
C VAL A 603 5.16 -2.36 13.26
N MET A 604 4.80 -3.10 14.32
CA MET A 604 4.50 -2.56 15.66
C MET A 604 5.20 -3.38 16.76
N PRO A 605 6.55 -3.43 16.78
CA PRO A 605 7.29 -4.27 17.72
C PRO A 605 7.05 -3.92 19.19
N GLN A 606 6.82 -2.64 19.52
CA GLN A 606 6.55 -2.20 20.89
C GLN A 606 5.31 -2.89 21.47
N ILE A 607 4.18 -2.81 20.76
CA ILE A 607 2.91 -3.45 21.15
C ILE A 607 3.03 -4.97 21.13
N ALA A 608 3.82 -5.53 20.21
CA ALA A 608 4.00 -6.97 20.09
C ALA A 608 4.84 -7.57 21.24
N LEU A 609 5.87 -6.85 21.71
CA LEU A 609 6.77 -7.30 22.78
C LEU A 609 6.19 -7.08 24.19
N GLU A 610 5.28 -6.11 24.36
CA GLU A 610 4.52 -5.93 25.61
C GLU A 610 3.63 -7.15 25.92
N GLU A 611 3.11 -7.81 24.88
CA GLU A 611 2.34 -9.04 25.05
C GLU A 611 3.30 -10.23 25.26
N LYS A 612 3.25 -10.85 26.45
CA LYS A 612 4.03 -12.05 26.82
C LYS A 612 3.57 -13.29 26.02
N PHE A 613 3.82 -13.31 24.71
CA PHE A 613 3.52 -14.42 23.81
C PHE A 613 4.78 -15.20 23.45
N ASP A 614 4.84 -16.44 23.93
CA ASP A 614 5.95 -17.35 23.63
C ASP A 614 5.79 -17.94 22.21
N VAL A 615 6.65 -17.48 21.30
CA VAL A 615 6.72 -17.91 19.88
C VAL A 615 7.32 -19.33 19.74
N SER A 616 8.07 -19.81 20.75
CA SER A 616 8.80 -21.08 20.65
C SER A 616 7.87 -22.29 20.52
N VAL A 617 6.78 -22.33 21.30
CA VAL A 617 5.85 -23.46 21.32
C VAL A 617 5.10 -23.62 19.99
N PRO A 618 4.47 -22.57 19.41
CA PRO A 618 3.87 -22.66 18.09
C PRO A 618 4.86 -23.03 16.98
N LEU A 619 6.08 -22.51 17.01
CA LEU A 619 7.12 -22.85 16.04
C LEU A 619 7.49 -24.34 16.12
N CYS A 620 7.71 -24.88 17.32
CA CYS A 620 7.97 -26.32 17.49
C CYS A 620 6.80 -27.17 16.96
N ASN A 621 5.56 -26.75 17.18
CA ASN A 621 4.39 -27.45 16.65
C ASN A 621 4.32 -27.37 15.11
N ALA A 622 4.67 -26.23 14.51
CA ALA A 622 4.75 -26.07 13.06
C ALA A 622 5.85 -26.93 12.46
N LEU A 623 7.01 -27.04 13.12
CA LEU A 623 8.10 -27.95 12.72
C LEU A 623 7.67 -29.42 12.71
N ILE A 624 6.97 -29.88 13.75
CA ILE A 624 6.42 -31.25 13.81
C ILE A 624 5.43 -31.50 12.67
N GLN A 625 4.62 -30.50 12.31
CA GLN A 625 3.67 -30.61 11.21
C GLN A 625 4.35 -30.63 9.84
N ALA A 626 5.44 -29.87 9.67
CA ALA A 626 6.23 -29.86 8.45
C ALA A 626 7.04 -31.17 8.27
N GLU A 627 7.48 -31.82 9.35
CA GLU A 627 8.14 -33.14 9.28
C GLU A 627 7.17 -34.25 8.85
N LYS A 628 5.87 -34.12 9.13
CA LYS A 628 4.85 -35.06 8.67
C LYS A 628 4.56 -34.80 7.19
N ARG A 629 4.86 -35.76 6.31
CA ARG A 629 4.48 -35.69 4.89
C ARG A 629 2.96 -35.52 4.78
N GLN A 630 2.53 -34.39 4.24
CA GLN A 630 1.11 -34.07 4.02
C GLN A 630 0.61 -34.78 2.75
N GLU A 631 -0.69 -35.06 2.69
CA GLU A 631 -1.31 -35.78 1.56
C GLU A 631 -1.48 -34.88 0.32
N SER A 632 -1.51 -33.56 0.48
CA SER A 632 -1.69 -32.58 -0.59
C SER A 632 -0.52 -31.59 -0.71
N THR A 633 -0.14 -31.25 -1.94
CA THR A 633 0.95 -30.30 -2.24
C THR A 633 0.63 -28.87 -1.78
N GLU A 634 -0.65 -28.48 -1.81
CA GLU A 634 -1.11 -27.17 -1.34
C GLU A 634 -0.99 -27.02 0.18
N GLU A 635 -1.36 -28.03 0.96
CA GLU A 635 -1.20 -28.00 2.42
C GLU A 635 0.26 -28.00 2.83
N GLN A 636 1.11 -28.72 2.11
CA GLN A 636 2.56 -28.67 2.33
C GLN A 636 3.10 -27.25 2.07
N ALA A 637 2.68 -26.57 1.00
CA ALA A 637 3.07 -25.20 0.72
C ALA A 637 2.61 -24.23 1.84
N PHE A 638 1.37 -24.35 2.33
CA PHE A 638 0.90 -23.52 3.45
C PHE A 638 1.68 -23.78 4.75
N CYS A 639 2.05 -25.03 5.05
CA CYS A 639 2.87 -25.36 6.22
C CYS A 639 4.27 -24.73 6.13
N VAL A 640 4.88 -24.75 4.94
CA VAL A 640 6.20 -24.13 4.70
C VAL A 640 6.12 -22.60 4.84
N MET A 641 5.09 -21.98 4.27
CA MET A 641 4.85 -20.53 4.45
C MET A 641 4.61 -20.17 5.92
N GLU A 642 3.76 -20.94 6.63
CA GLU A 642 3.57 -20.77 8.08
C GLU A 642 4.90 -20.83 8.83
N LEU A 643 5.74 -21.82 8.51
CA LEU A 643 7.05 -22.00 9.13
C LEU A 643 7.97 -20.80 8.88
N GLU A 644 7.98 -20.25 7.67
CA GLU A 644 8.72 -19.03 7.34
C GLU A 644 8.27 -17.84 8.21
N HIS A 645 6.96 -17.65 8.37
CA HIS A 645 6.41 -16.58 9.22
C HIS A 645 6.84 -16.75 10.69
N TRP A 646 6.81 -17.97 11.21
CA TRP A 646 7.25 -18.24 12.60
C TRP A 646 8.74 -17.99 12.80
N ILE A 647 9.59 -18.37 11.85
CA ILE A 647 11.04 -18.13 11.93
C ILE A 647 11.34 -16.62 11.95
N GLN A 648 10.67 -15.84 11.09
CA GLN A 648 10.82 -14.38 11.08
C GLN A 648 10.40 -13.76 12.41
N MET A 649 9.29 -14.22 13.01
CA MET A 649 8.89 -13.78 14.35
C MET A 649 9.90 -14.18 15.43
N ALA A 650 10.39 -15.42 15.38
CA ALA A 650 11.29 -15.97 16.37
C ALA A 650 12.66 -15.25 16.40
N ARG A 651 13.11 -14.69 15.26
CA ARG A 651 14.30 -13.83 15.20
C ARG A 651 14.15 -12.54 16.01
N HIS A 652 12.93 -12.01 16.10
CA HIS A 652 12.64 -10.79 16.87
C HIS A 652 12.29 -11.06 18.34
N SER A 653 12.12 -12.33 18.73
CA SER A 653 11.75 -12.70 20.11
C SER A 653 12.99 -13.03 20.94
N PRO A 654 13.25 -12.30 22.05
CA PRO A 654 14.39 -12.60 22.91
C PRO A 654 14.24 -13.93 23.65
N ALA A 655 13.03 -14.51 23.74
CA ALA A 655 12.78 -15.76 24.44
C ALA A 655 13.11 -17.01 23.61
N MET A 656 13.44 -16.86 22.32
CA MET A 656 13.67 -17.99 21.43
C MET A 656 14.99 -18.73 21.75
N ARG A 657 14.91 -20.06 21.83
CA ARG A 657 16.04 -20.97 22.08
C ARG A 657 16.28 -21.81 20.83
N TRP A 658 17.16 -21.35 19.95
CA TRP A 658 17.41 -22.00 18.65
C TRP A 658 18.22 -23.29 18.75
N TRP A 659 19.08 -23.38 19.78
CA TRP A 659 20.12 -24.41 19.91
C TRP A 659 19.83 -25.43 21.02
N GLN A 660 18.66 -25.34 21.67
CA GLN A 660 18.26 -26.27 22.73
C GLN A 660 17.16 -27.23 22.31
N LYS A 661 17.23 -28.45 22.85
CA LYS A 661 16.16 -29.45 22.72
C LYS A 661 14.96 -29.04 23.57
N ASN A 662 13.85 -28.73 22.92
CA ASN A 662 12.56 -28.54 23.58
C ASN A 662 11.91 -29.89 23.88
N LYS A 663 11.12 -30.00 24.96
CA LYS A 663 10.43 -31.26 25.35
C LYS A 663 9.53 -31.84 24.25
N THR A 664 9.13 -31.03 23.28
CA THR A 664 8.26 -31.39 22.15
C THR A 664 9.02 -31.88 20.92
N LEU A 665 10.28 -31.46 20.73
CA LEU A 665 11.10 -31.83 19.58
C LEU A 665 12.17 -32.86 19.97
N SER A 666 12.56 -33.70 19.01
CA SER A 666 13.66 -34.64 19.20
C SER A 666 15.04 -33.96 19.16
N GLN A 667 15.16 -32.88 18.39
CA GLN A 667 16.37 -32.06 18.20
C GLN A 667 16.04 -30.59 18.43
N SER A 668 17.05 -29.72 18.48
CA SER A 668 16.80 -28.27 18.52
C SER A 668 16.07 -27.78 17.27
N PRO A 669 15.34 -26.64 17.37
CA PRO A 669 14.66 -26.03 16.24
C PRO A 669 15.57 -25.82 15.02
N PHE A 670 16.82 -25.42 15.23
CA PHE A 670 17.79 -25.23 14.14
C PHE A 670 18.09 -26.55 13.41
N VAL A 671 18.45 -27.61 14.14
CA VAL A 671 18.81 -28.91 13.52
C VAL A 671 17.59 -29.54 12.85
N THR A 672 16.39 -29.37 13.42
CA THR A 672 15.14 -29.81 12.77
C THR A 672 14.90 -29.09 11.44
N LEU A 673 15.17 -27.78 11.37
CA LEU A 673 15.07 -27.02 10.12
C LEU A 673 16.08 -27.49 9.07
N VAL A 674 17.34 -27.67 9.46
CA VAL A 674 18.39 -28.17 8.56
C VAL A 674 18.04 -29.57 8.05
N LYS A 675 17.54 -30.45 8.92
CA LYS A 675 17.04 -31.79 8.54
C LYS A 675 15.89 -31.72 7.54
N LEU A 676 14.93 -30.81 7.75
CA LEU A 676 13.76 -30.62 6.87
C LEU A 676 14.20 -30.21 5.46
N ILE A 677 15.14 -29.26 5.36
CA ILE A 677 15.72 -28.80 4.08
C ILE A 677 16.52 -29.93 3.43
N ALA A 678 17.35 -30.65 4.18
CA ALA A 678 18.18 -31.72 3.63
C ALA A 678 17.36 -32.96 3.17
N SER A 679 16.17 -33.16 3.73
CA SER A 679 15.31 -34.33 3.45
C SER A 679 14.26 -34.07 2.36
N SER A 680 14.07 -32.82 1.94
CA SER A 680 13.03 -32.42 0.99
C SER A 680 13.57 -32.41 -0.45
N PRO A 681 12.87 -33.05 -1.42
CA PRO A 681 13.26 -33.02 -2.83
C PRO A 681 12.95 -31.67 -3.50
N GLU A 682 12.11 -30.83 -2.89
CA GLU A 682 11.61 -29.55 -3.41
C GLU A 682 12.43 -28.37 -2.86
N SER A 683 13.68 -28.26 -3.29
CA SER A 683 14.62 -27.21 -2.82
C SER A 683 14.08 -25.77 -2.97
N GLU A 684 13.25 -25.51 -3.98
CA GLU A 684 12.67 -24.19 -4.24
C GLU A 684 11.68 -23.71 -3.16
N LEU A 685 10.89 -24.62 -2.57
CA LEU A 685 9.92 -24.24 -1.53
C LEU A 685 10.59 -23.75 -0.24
N TYR A 686 11.78 -24.29 0.06
CA TYR A 686 12.53 -23.98 1.28
C TYR A 686 13.56 -22.87 1.11
N ALA A 687 13.66 -22.25 -0.07
CA ALA A 687 14.62 -21.19 -0.34
C ALA A 687 14.47 -20.00 0.63
N GLY A 688 13.24 -19.58 0.95
CA GLY A 688 12.97 -18.51 1.92
C GLY A 688 13.48 -18.87 3.31
N ILE A 689 13.20 -20.08 3.79
CA ILE A 689 13.68 -20.58 5.10
C ILE A 689 15.21 -20.63 5.14
N LYS A 690 15.86 -21.07 4.05
CA LYS A 690 17.33 -21.08 3.94
C LYS A 690 17.92 -19.69 4.10
N THR A 691 17.34 -18.65 3.45
CA THR A 691 17.83 -17.28 3.64
C THR A 691 17.72 -16.81 5.10
N LEU A 692 16.65 -17.18 5.79
CA LEU A 692 16.47 -16.85 7.21
C LEU A 692 17.46 -17.60 8.11
N LEU A 693 17.79 -18.85 7.80
CA LEU A 693 18.81 -19.62 8.54
C LEU A 693 20.20 -19.02 8.38
N VAL A 694 20.55 -18.53 7.18
CA VAL A 694 21.82 -17.81 6.95
C VAL A 694 21.90 -16.56 7.82
N ASP A 695 20.80 -15.82 7.96
CA ASP A 695 20.76 -14.65 8.84
C ASP A 695 20.90 -15.03 10.33
N ILE A 696 20.23 -16.09 10.80
CA ILE A 696 20.36 -16.58 12.20
C ILE A 696 21.79 -17.04 12.50
N VAL A 697 22.43 -17.72 11.54
CA VAL A 697 23.82 -18.17 11.66
C VAL A 697 24.80 -17.01 11.65
N ARG A 698 24.54 -15.96 10.87
CA ARG A 698 25.38 -14.76 10.80
C ARG A 698 25.51 -14.09 12.17
N ASP A 699 24.43 -14.07 12.96
CA ASP A 699 24.43 -13.46 14.29
C ASP A 699 25.37 -14.18 15.29
N GLN A 700 25.73 -15.45 15.05
CA GLN A 700 26.55 -16.27 15.95
C GLN A 700 27.97 -16.56 15.42
N GLU A 701 28.28 -16.16 14.18
CA GLU A 701 29.58 -16.44 13.50
C GLU A 701 30.01 -17.93 13.52
N MET A 702 29.06 -18.86 13.61
CA MET A 702 29.32 -20.33 13.70
C MET A 702 29.87 -20.92 12.39
N PHE A 703 29.47 -20.34 11.26
CA PHE A 703 29.81 -20.80 9.92
C PHE A 703 30.35 -19.64 9.10
N GLN A 704 31.30 -19.93 8.20
CA GLN A 704 31.75 -18.92 7.24
C GLN A 704 30.72 -18.71 6.11
N ILE A 705 30.60 -17.46 5.68
CA ILE A 705 29.67 -16.98 4.63
C ILE A 705 30.46 -16.22 3.54
N GLN A 706 31.77 -16.44 3.46
CA GLN A 706 32.66 -15.74 2.53
C GLN A 706 32.78 -16.49 1.19
N THR A 707 32.60 -17.80 1.21
CA THR A 707 32.60 -18.64 0.00
C THR A 707 31.20 -18.70 -0.61
N VAL A 708 31.12 -18.89 -1.93
CA VAL A 708 29.86 -19.22 -2.62
C VAL A 708 30.05 -20.58 -3.28
N PRO A 709 29.35 -21.65 -2.86
CA PRO A 709 28.34 -21.75 -1.79
C PRO A 709 28.87 -21.57 -0.36
N ASP A 710 27.98 -21.19 0.56
CA ASP A 710 28.31 -20.94 1.98
C ASP A 710 28.53 -22.27 2.76
N ALA A 711 29.16 -22.22 3.94
CA ALA A 711 29.38 -23.44 4.76
C ALA A 711 28.09 -24.11 5.26
N LEU A 712 27.00 -23.36 5.41
CA LEU A 712 25.67 -23.92 5.71
C LEU A 712 25.18 -24.82 4.57
N ASP A 713 25.51 -24.50 3.31
CA ASP A 713 25.13 -25.30 2.15
C ASP A 713 25.91 -26.61 2.07
N ALA A 714 27.19 -26.57 2.42
CA ALA A 714 27.99 -27.78 2.61
C ALA A 714 27.42 -28.67 3.73
N LEU A 715 26.96 -28.09 4.84
CA LEU A 715 26.31 -28.84 5.91
C LEU A 715 25.00 -29.48 5.45
N ILE A 716 24.11 -28.74 4.79
CA ILE A 716 22.84 -29.26 4.26
C ILE A 716 23.10 -30.39 3.25
N ALA A 717 24.04 -30.21 2.33
CA ALA A 717 24.44 -31.23 1.35
C ALA A 717 25.11 -32.46 1.99
N SER A 718 25.78 -32.29 3.13
CA SER A 718 26.33 -33.42 3.89
C SER A 718 25.22 -34.34 4.40
N LEU A 719 24.04 -33.79 4.72
CA LEU A 719 22.90 -34.50 5.32
C LEU A 719 21.93 -35.11 4.29
N SER A 720 21.96 -34.68 3.02
CA SER A 720 20.96 -35.02 1.99
C SER A 720 21.09 -36.41 1.32
N ALA A 721 21.97 -37.30 1.80
CA ALA A 721 22.10 -38.65 1.24
C ALA A 721 22.49 -39.69 2.29
N SER A 722 21.63 -40.71 2.46
CA SER A 722 21.74 -42.05 3.09
C SER A 722 22.48 -42.27 4.42
N CYS A 723 23.47 -41.45 4.80
CA CYS A 723 24.24 -41.58 6.03
C CYS A 723 23.84 -40.51 7.06
N GLY A 724 23.64 -39.24 6.64
CA GLY A 724 23.39 -38.10 7.54
C GLY A 724 22.00 -37.97 8.17
N GLN A 725 21.04 -38.82 7.83
CA GLN A 725 19.68 -38.78 8.39
C GLN A 725 19.51 -39.62 9.67
N SER A 726 20.56 -40.31 10.12
CA SER A 726 20.55 -41.04 11.39
C SER A 726 20.30 -40.07 12.54
N ALA A 727 19.37 -40.41 13.44
CA ALA A 727 19.09 -39.61 14.64
C ALA A 727 20.37 -39.34 15.45
N MET A 728 21.33 -40.28 15.43
CA MET A 728 22.63 -40.14 16.11
C MET A 728 23.49 -38.99 15.58
N ILE A 729 23.48 -38.75 14.27
CA ILE A 729 24.28 -37.67 13.65
C ILE A 729 23.63 -36.31 13.93
N LEU A 730 22.30 -36.26 13.88
CA LEU A 730 21.54 -35.06 14.23
C LEU A 730 21.71 -34.71 15.71
N ASP A 731 21.63 -35.70 16.61
CA ASP A 731 21.90 -35.52 18.04
C ASP A 731 23.34 -35.07 18.32
N PHE A 732 24.31 -35.52 17.52
CA PHE A 732 25.71 -35.09 17.63
C PHE A 732 25.88 -33.64 17.18
N LEU A 733 25.35 -33.29 16.02
CA LEU A 733 25.36 -31.92 15.50
C LEU A 733 24.67 -30.95 16.48
N ASP A 734 23.56 -31.37 17.07
CA ASP A 734 22.79 -30.55 18.00
C ASP A 734 23.58 -30.21 19.27
N ASP A 735 24.23 -31.22 19.87
CA ASP A 735 25.08 -31.02 21.04
C ASP A 735 26.31 -30.14 20.73
N CYS A 736 26.83 -30.21 19.49
CA CYS A 736 27.94 -29.37 19.03
C CYS A 736 27.52 -27.91 18.89
N CYS A 737 26.37 -27.65 18.25
CA CYS A 737 25.80 -26.31 18.13
C CYS A 737 25.50 -25.69 19.51
N ALA A 738 24.88 -26.46 20.41
CA ALA A 738 24.54 -26.02 21.77
C ALA A 738 25.78 -25.69 22.64
N ARG A 739 26.91 -26.35 22.40
CA ARG A 739 28.17 -26.04 23.12
C ARG A 739 28.85 -24.81 22.57
N PHE A 740 28.85 -24.66 21.24
CA PHE A 740 29.38 -23.45 20.61
C PHE A 740 28.65 -22.21 21.11
N SER A 741 27.31 -22.25 21.19
CA SER A 741 26.52 -21.09 21.61
C SER A 741 26.73 -20.70 23.09
N LYS A 742 27.05 -21.66 23.96
CA LYS A 742 27.36 -21.39 25.38
C LYS A 742 28.73 -20.77 25.61
N GLY A 743 29.72 -21.10 24.78
CA GLY A 743 31.12 -20.72 24.99
C GLY A 743 31.88 -20.51 23.69
N PRO A 744 31.50 -19.53 22.85
CA PRO A 744 32.08 -19.35 21.52
C PRO A 744 33.56 -18.94 21.57
N ILE A 745 33.98 -18.19 22.62
CA ILE A 745 35.35 -17.69 22.78
C ILE A 745 36.39 -18.82 22.71
N LYS A 746 36.15 -19.92 23.43
CA LYS A 746 37.06 -21.06 23.48
C LYS A 746 37.42 -21.58 22.08
N TYR A 747 36.41 -21.70 21.22
CA TYR A 747 36.59 -22.25 19.87
C TYR A 747 37.31 -21.27 18.93
N PHE A 748 37.15 -19.96 19.14
CA PHE A 748 37.94 -18.97 18.44
C PHE A 748 39.41 -18.97 18.90
N ASP A 749 39.66 -19.16 20.20
CA ASP A 749 41.02 -19.30 20.73
C ASP A 749 41.69 -20.58 20.18
N ASP A 750 40.97 -21.72 20.19
CA ASP A 750 41.44 -22.98 19.62
C ASP A 750 41.80 -22.83 18.13
N LEU A 751 40.98 -22.08 17.37
CA LEU A 751 41.25 -21.75 15.97
C LEU A 751 42.53 -20.92 15.80
N ASP A 752 42.75 -19.93 16.66
CA ASP A 752 43.96 -19.10 16.62
C ASP A 752 45.21 -19.92 17.03
N THR A 753 45.08 -20.89 17.96
CA THR A 753 46.19 -21.81 18.27
C THR A 753 46.54 -22.74 17.11
N LEU A 754 45.56 -23.17 16.31
CA LEU A 754 45.81 -23.96 15.10
C LEU A 754 46.49 -23.11 14.03
N ARG A 755 46.08 -21.84 13.88
CA ARG A 755 46.73 -20.90 12.97
C ARG A 755 48.18 -20.63 13.33
N ALA A 756 48.50 -20.55 14.61
CA ALA A 756 49.88 -20.38 15.09
C ALA A 756 50.81 -21.57 14.75
N LYS A 757 50.26 -22.74 14.39
CA LYS A 757 51.04 -23.92 13.95
C LYS A 757 51.39 -23.88 12.45
N LEU A 758 50.82 -22.95 11.67
CA LEU A 758 51.11 -22.77 10.24
C LEU A 758 52.38 -21.93 10.04
N PRO A 759 53.20 -22.23 9.02
CA PRO A 759 54.40 -21.44 8.71
C PRO A 759 54.04 -20.02 8.21
N GLU A 760 54.80 -19.00 8.66
CA GLU A 760 54.54 -17.55 8.46
C GLU A 760 54.50 -17.05 6.99
N THR A 761 54.62 -17.91 5.98
CA THR A 761 54.68 -17.51 4.56
C THR A 761 53.32 -17.31 3.89
N ASP A 762 52.21 -17.78 4.49
CA ASP A 762 50.87 -17.68 3.91
C ASP A 762 50.11 -16.50 4.54
N SER A 763 50.31 -15.30 4.00
CA SER A 763 49.70 -14.06 4.49
C SER A 763 48.20 -13.92 4.20
N ASP A 764 47.57 -14.88 3.53
CA ASP A 764 46.13 -14.91 3.26
C ASP A 764 45.52 -16.18 3.86
N ILE A 765 45.20 -16.15 5.16
CA ILE A 765 44.49 -17.24 5.83
C ILE A 765 43.06 -17.29 5.27
N GLY A 766 42.69 -18.44 4.70
CA GLY A 766 41.39 -18.62 4.04
C GLY A 766 40.19 -18.63 5.01
N PRO A 767 38.96 -18.57 4.48
CA PRO A 767 37.74 -18.71 5.28
C PRO A 767 37.70 -20.09 5.96
N PHE A 768 37.19 -20.15 7.20
CA PHE A 768 37.07 -21.38 7.97
C PHE A 768 35.87 -21.31 8.92
N SER A 769 35.13 -22.41 9.06
CA SER A 769 33.97 -22.50 9.97
C SER A 769 34.37 -22.93 11.40
N PRO A 770 34.25 -22.06 12.43
CA PRO A 770 34.66 -22.38 13.81
C PRO A 770 33.91 -23.56 14.44
N LEU A 771 32.67 -23.82 14.00
CA LEU A 771 31.88 -24.95 14.50
C LEU A 771 32.62 -26.28 14.37
N VAL A 772 33.48 -26.46 13.37
CA VAL A 772 34.20 -27.72 13.14
C VAL A 772 35.08 -28.11 14.33
N LEU A 773 35.59 -27.14 15.10
CA LEU A 773 36.40 -27.40 16.30
C LEU A 773 35.59 -28.02 17.44
N THR A 774 34.30 -27.68 17.52
CA THR A 774 33.37 -28.33 18.47
C THR A 774 33.18 -29.81 18.11
N LEU A 775 33.21 -30.16 16.81
CA LEU A 775 33.13 -31.55 16.36
C LEU A 775 34.36 -32.34 16.84
N VAL A 776 35.56 -31.73 16.81
CA VAL A 776 36.79 -32.33 17.34
C VAL A 776 36.68 -32.58 18.84
N GLU A 777 36.19 -31.61 19.61
CA GLU A 777 36.02 -31.77 21.05
C GLU A 777 34.99 -32.86 21.40
N GLN A 778 33.88 -32.94 20.68
CA GLN A 778 32.79 -33.88 20.99
C GLN A 778 33.00 -35.29 20.45
N TRP A 779 33.84 -35.45 19.43
CA TRP A 779 34.11 -36.73 18.79
C TRP A 779 34.52 -37.85 19.76
N PRO A 780 35.44 -37.65 20.73
CA PRO A 780 35.83 -38.69 21.69
C PRO A 780 34.67 -39.21 22.56
N PHE A 781 33.68 -38.36 22.86
CA PHE A 781 32.59 -38.68 23.79
C PHE A 781 31.46 -39.50 23.15
N LYS A 782 31.18 -39.29 21.86
CA LYS A 782 30.14 -40.02 21.11
C LYS A 782 30.71 -41.09 20.16
N GLY A 783 31.93 -40.91 19.66
CA GLY A 783 32.64 -41.85 18.78
C GLY A 783 33.57 -42.83 19.51
N GLY A 784 33.90 -42.60 20.80
CA GLY A 784 34.90 -43.39 21.54
C GLY A 784 34.34 -44.50 22.46
N LYS A 785 33.04 -44.58 22.72
CA LYS A 785 32.50 -45.66 23.57
C LYS A 785 32.21 -46.90 22.74
N SER A 786 32.91 -48.00 23.04
CA SER A 786 32.66 -49.33 22.46
C SER A 786 31.29 -49.89 22.92
N GLU A 787 30.21 -49.38 22.34
CA GLU A 787 28.87 -49.97 22.47
C GLU A 787 28.67 -51.07 21.41
N LYS A 788 27.89 -52.11 21.77
CA LYS A 788 27.56 -53.22 20.86
C LYS A 788 26.76 -52.69 19.67
N GLY A 789 27.40 -52.50 18.51
CA GLY A 789 26.73 -52.12 17.26
C GLY A 789 27.46 -51.17 16.31
N ASN A 790 28.72 -50.80 16.55
CA ASN A 790 29.50 -49.85 15.71
C ASN A 790 28.77 -48.52 15.37
N PRO A 791 28.25 -47.77 16.36
CA PRO A 791 27.59 -46.48 16.10
C PRO A 791 28.52 -45.38 15.55
N ALA A 792 29.84 -45.56 15.65
CA ALA A 792 30.84 -44.58 15.22
C ALA A 792 31.11 -44.58 13.70
N GLU A 793 30.83 -45.67 12.99
CA GLU A 793 31.15 -45.80 11.56
C GLU A 793 30.31 -44.86 10.66
N PRO A 794 28.98 -44.72 10.85
CA PRO A 794 28.19 -43.73 10.13
C PRO A 794 28.59 -42.29 10.45
N LEU A 795 29.00 -42.01 11.69
CA LEU A 795 29.41 -40.68 12.12
C LEU A 795 30.76 -40.30 11.50
N ALA A 796 31.72 -41.22 11.45
CA ALA A 796 33.00 -41.06 10.75
C ALA A 796 32.81 -40.80 9.25
N GLN A 797 31.94 -41.57 8.58
CA GLN A 797 31.61 -41.37 7.16
C GLN A 797 30.93 -40.02 6.88
N TRP A 798 30.09 -39.54 7.80
CA TRP A 798 29.48 -38.21 7.67
C TRP A 798 30.50 -37.09 7.91
N LEU A 799 31.37 -37.19 8.92
CA LEU A 799 32.44 -36.22 9.17
C LEU A 799 33.41 -36.12 7.99
N SER A 800 33.79 -37.25 7.38
CA SER A 800 34.65 -37.25 6.20
C SER A 800 33.96 -36.61 4.99
N LYS A 801 32.65 -36.83 4.82
CA LYS A 801 31.84 -36.15 3.81
C LYS A 801 31.76 -34.63 4.05
N LEU A 802 31.53 -34.20 5.29
CA LEU A 802 31.42 -32.78 5.64
C LEU A 802 32.73 -32.05 5.39
N LEU A 803 33.86 -32.56 5.88
CA LEU A 803 35.18 -31.95 5.67
C LEU A 803 35.56 -31.88 4.18
N TYR A 804 35.19 -32.90 3.39
CA TYR A 804 35.38 -32.85 1.93
C TYR A 804 34.55 -31.76 1.26
N LEU A 805 33.30 -31.55 1.69
CA LEU A 805 32.45 -30.49 1.16
C LEU A 805 32.93 -29.10 1.57
N LEU A 806 33.42 -28.92 2.80
CA LEU A 806 34.03 -27.67 3.25
C LEU A 806 35.30 -27.33 2.45
N LYS A 807 36.13 -28.33 2.14
CA LYS A 807 37.26 -28.16 1.22
C LYS A 807 36.80 -27.74 -0.18
N LEU A 808 35.71 -28.33 -0.69
CA LEU A 808 35.22 -28.07 -2.05
C LEU A 808 34.65 -26.66 -2.22
N ILE A 809 34.03 -26.09 -1.18
CA ILE A 809 33.51 -24.70 -1.23
C ILE A 809 34.60 -23.63 -1.14
N GLY A 810 35.82 -24.01 -0.73
CA GLY A 810 37.00 -23.14 -0.68
C GLY A 810 37.43 -22.73 0.74
N GLU A 811 37.08 -23.49 1.78
CA GLU A 811 37.70 -23.31 3.10
C GLU A 811 39.18 -23.75 3.10
N ASP A 812 39.97 -23.16 4.00
CA ASP A 812 41.43 -23.35 4.06
C ASP A 812 41.82 -24.84 4.19
N GLU A 813 42.48 -25.36 3.15
CA GLU A 813 42.89 -26.76 3.07
C GLU A 813 43.89 -27.15 4.17
N HIS A 814 44.76 -26.23 4.60
CA HIS A 814 45.78 -26.49 5.61
C HIS A 814 45.15 -26.60 7.00
N ILE A 815 44.22 -25.69 7.33
CA ILE A 815 43.49 -25.74 8.61
C ILE A 815 42.60 -26.98 8.66
N LEU A 816 41.88 -27.30 7.57
CA LEU A 816 41.07 -28.53 7.49
C LEU A 816 41.93 -29.80 7.61
N GLY A 817 43.16 -29.78 7.09
CA GLY A 817 44.15 -30.85 7.28
C GLY A 817 44.53 -31.05 8.74
N LEU A 818 44.84 -29.97 9.47
CA LEU A 818 45.15 -30.01 10.90
C LEU A 818 43.96 -30.51 11.74
N VAL A 819 42.74 -30.13 11.36
CA VAL A 819 41.51 -30.59 12.02
C VAL A 819 41.28 -32.08 11.80
N ARG A 820 41.50 -32.59 10.57
CA ARG A 820 41.44 -34.02 10.28
C ARG A 820 42.43 -34.78 11.16
N ASP A 821 43.65 -34.29 11.28
CA ASP A 821 44.69 -34.93 12.08
C ASP A 821 44.33 -34.91 13.57
N ALA A 822 43.77 -33.81 14.08
CA ALA A 822 43.24 -33.73 15.46
C ALA A 822 42.05 -34.68 15.72
N LEU A 823 41.17 -34.92 14.74
CA LEU A 823 40.09 -35.92 14.84
C LEU A 823 40.64 -37.35 14.94
N VAL A 824 41.74 -37.65 14.24
CA VAL A 824 42.38 -38.97 14.27
C VAL A 824 43.17 -39.16 15.57
N GLU A 825 43.90 -38.14 16.04
CA GLU A 825 44.66 -38.18 17.30
C GLU A 825 43.76 -38.31 18.53
N SER A 826 42.56 -37.71 18.49
CA SER A 826 41.59 -37.75 19.59
C SER A 826 40.74 -39.04 19.62
N ALA A 827 40.89 -39.93 18.63
CA ALA A 827 40.14 -41.18 18.52
C ALA A 827 40.80 -42.35 19.30
N ASP A 828 39.98 -43.27 19.81
CA ASP A 828 40.47 -44.53 20.38
C ASP A 828 41.07 -45.44 19.30
N LYS A 829 42.05 -46.28 19.68
CA LYS A 829 42.83 -47.16 18.78
C LYS A 829 41.99 -48.06 17.85
N ALA A 830 40.75 -48.38 18.21
CA ALA A 830 39.85 -49.21 17.39
C ALA A 830 39.16 -48.43 16.26
N TYR A 831 39.11 -47.10 16.36
CA TYR A 831 38.38 -46.21 15.45
C TYR A 831 39.31 -45.28 14.64
N THR A 832 40.61 -45.25 14.96
CA THR A 832 41.65 -44.60 14.14
C THR A 832 41.65 -45.15 12.72
N ASP A 833 41.54 -46.48 12.59
CA ASP A 833 41.57 -47.17 11.30
C ASP A 833 40.29 -46.88 10.50
N VAL A 834 39.13 -46.83 11.18
CA VAL A 834 37.82 -46.49 10.56
C VAL A 834 37.82 -45.05 10.04
N LEU A 835 38.39 -44.11 10.79
CA LEU A 835 38.52 -42.72 10.33
C LEU A 835 39.47 -42.61 9.13
N GLN A 836 40.65 -43.23 9.22
CA GLN A 836 41.63 -43.24 8.13
C GLN A 836 41.03 -43.85 6.85
N ASP A 837 40.33 -44.97 6.95
CA ASP A 837 39.62 -45.60 5.83
C ASP A 837 38.50 -44.71 5.27
N SER A 838 37.74 -44.04 6.14
CA SER A 838 36.66 -43.12 5.74
C SER A 838 37.18 -41.84 5.05
N PHE A 839 38.39 -41.38 5.37
CA PHE A 839 39.03 -40.23 4.72
C PHE A 839 39.67 -40.60 3.36
N LEU A 840 39.99 -41.88 3.14
CA LEU A 840 40.49 -42.42 1.86
C LEU A 840 39.36 -42.65 0.83
N TRP A 841 38.11 -42.35 1.20
CA TRP A 841 36.90 -42.67 0.43
C TRP A 841 36.87 -42.02 -0.97
N LYS A 842 37.07 -42.84 -2.01
CA LYS A 842 37.02 -42.42 -3.44
C LYS A 842 35.61 -42.44 -4.03
N MET A 843 34.77 -43.42 -3.66
CA MET A 843 33.42 -43.64 -4.24
C MET A 843 32.35 -42.67 -3.72
N GLY A 844 32.58 -41.97 -2.61
CA GLY A 844 31.62 -41.00 -2.03
C GLY A 844 31.74 -39.58 -2.56
N LYS A 845 32.87 -39.24 -3.18
CA LYS A 845 33.18 -37.87 -3.63
C LYS A 845 32.24 -37.40 -4.74
N GLU A 846 31.95 -38.26 -5.72
CA GLU A 846 31.02 -37.94 -6.81
C GLU A 846 29.60 -37.73 -6.29
N LYS A 847 29.12 -38.59 -5.39
CA LYS A 847 27.80 -38.43 -4.73
C LYS A 847 27.73 -37.18 -3.86
N ALA A 848 28.81 -36.80 -3.19
CA ALA A 848 28.88 -35.56 -2.41
C ALA A 848 28.84 -34.31 -3.31
N LYS A 849 29.55 -34.34 -4.45
CA LYS A 849 29.51 -33.27 -5.47
C LYS A 849 28.11 -33.14 -6.08
N GLU A 850 27.45 -34.24 -6.41
CA GLU A 850 26.07 -34.25 -6.91
C GLU A 850 25.08 -33.70 -5.87
N ALA A 851 25.24 -34.07 -4.60
CA ALA A 851 24.41 -33.55 -3.50
C ALA A 851 24.58 -32.03 -3.31
N LEU A 852 25.81 -31.52 -3.41
CA LEU A 852 26.09 -30.08 -3.36
C LEU A 852 25.51 -29.36 -4.59
N LYS A 853 25.64 -29.95 -5.78
CA LYS A 853 25.04 -29.43 -7.02
C LYS A 853 23.52 -29.36 -6.93
N LEU A 854 22.87 -30.36 -6.34
CA LEU A 854 21.42 -30.36 -6.11
C LEU A 854 21.00 -29.27 -5.10
N ALA A 855 21.80 -29.06 -4.04
CA ALA A 855 21.50 -28.10 -2.98
C ALA A 855 21.77 -26.63 -3.37
N THR A 856 22.72 -26.39 -4.28
CA THR A 856 23.24 -25.04 -4.59
C THR A 856 23.10 -24.63 -6.05
N GLY A 857 22.79 -25.57 -6.95
CA GLY A 857 22.79 -25.35 -8.40
C GLY A 857 24.17 -25.16 -9.03
N ALA A 858 25.24 -25.08 -8.22
CA ALA A 858 26.61 -24.88 -8.69
C ALA A 858 27.22 -26.19 -9.21
N ASP A 859 27.77 -26.16 -10.42
CA ASP A 859 28.35 -27.34 -11.06
C ASP A 859 29.84 -27.48 -10.73
N PHE A 860 30.17 -28.48 -9.90
CA PHE A 860 31.54 -28.81 -9.50
C PHE A 860 32.10 -30.05 -10.23
N SER A 861 31.59 -30.36 -11.44
CA SER A 861 31.98 -31.54 -12.24
C SER A 861 33.39 -31.46 -12.86
N GLY A 862 34.15 -30.38 -12.65
CA GLY A 862 35.54 -30.23 -13.07
C GLY A 862 36.57 -30.97 -12.20
N SER A 863 37.81 -31.03 -12.68
CA SER A 863 38.99 -31.50 -11.90
C SER A 863 39.16 -30.66 -10.64
N GLU A 864 39.52 -31.29 -9.51
CA GLU A 864 39.68 -30.67 -8.17
C GLU A 864 40.64 -29.45 -8.16
N ARG A 865 41.45 -29.26 -9.21
CA ARG A 865 42.37 -28.12 -9.39
C ARG A 865 41.81 -26.90 -10.13
N SER A 866 40.59 -26.98 -10.67
CA SER A 866 40.07 -25.99 -11.63
C SER A 866 38.71 -25.36 -11.26
N SER A 867 38.14 -25.71 -10.11
CA SER A 867 36.88 -25.14 -9.61
C SER A 867 37.15 -24.24 -8.41
N THR A 868 37.77 -23.08 -8.63
CA THR A 868 37.76 -22.01 -7.63
C THR A 868 36.37 -21.40 -7.57
N SER A 869 35.87 -21.19 -6.35
CA SER A 869 34.60 -20.54 -6.06
C SER A 869 34.49 -19.23 -6.87
N PRO A 870 33.32 -18.91 -7.47
CA PRO A 870 33.12 -17.62 -8.09
C PRO A 870 33.35 -16.51 -7.05
N THR A 871 34.11 -15.49 -7.41
CA THR A 871 34.37 -14.32 -6.56
C THR A 871 33.05 -13.70 -6.09
N PRO A 872 32.91 -13.37 -4.79
CA PRO A 872 31.66 -12.86 -4.25
C PRO A 872 31.20 -11.60 -4.99
N ILE A 873 29.93 -11.58 -5.39
CA ILE A 873 29.27 -10.35 -5.82
C ILE A 873 29.11 -9.51 -4.55
N GLU A 874 29.77 -8.35 -4.50
CA GLU A 874 29.53 -7.33 -3.48
C GLU A 874 28.02 -7.05 -3.43
N ARG A 875 27.32 -7.59 -2.42
CA ARG A 875 25.94 -7.22 -2.17
C ARG A 875 25.96 -5.75 -1.79
N PRO A 876 25.12 -4.90 -2.41
CA PRO A 876 25.04 -3.50 -2.04
C PRO A 876 24.67 -3.44 -0.55
N VAL A 877 25.55 -2.81 0.22
CA VAL A 877 25.36 -2.52 1.65
C VAL A 877 23.96 -1.94 1.80
N GLU A 878 23.04 -2.72 2.40
CA GLU A 878 21.77 -2.20 2.84
C GLU A 878 22.09 -1.07 3.81
N LYS A 879 21.62 0.13 3.48
CA LYS A 879 21.72 1.31 4.33
C LYS A 879 20.90 1.04 5.61
N THR A 880 21.53 0.44 6.60
CA THR A 880 21.05 0.44 7.99
C THR A 880 21.22 1.84 8.54
N LEU A 881 20.07 2.49 8.75
CA LEU A 881 19.71 3.54 9.71
C LEU A 881 20.65 4.77 9.90
N PRO A 882 20.05 5.94 10.15
CA PRO A 882 20.75 7.22 10.05
C PRO A 882 21.79 7.42 11.15
N ALA A 883 22.76 8.30 10.83
CA ALA A 883 23.80 8.86 11.67
C ALA A 883 23.51 8.77 13.18
N ILE A 884 24.39 8.06 13.89
CA ILE A 884 24.40 7.97 15.35
C ILE A 884 24.31 9.39 15.92
N ASP A 885 23.17 9.68 16.55
CA ASP A 885 22.94 10.92 17.26
C ASP A 885 23.83 10.95 18.49
N LEU A 886 24.39 12.12 18.75
CA LEU A 886 25.42 12.34 19.75
C LEU A 886 24.82 12.20 21.15
N GLU A 887 24.88 11.01 21.75
CA GLU A 887 24.43 10.85 23.13
C GLU A 887 25.47 11.45 24.08
N LEU A 888 25.31 12.75 24.36
CA LEU A 888 25.85 13.37 25.58
C LEU A 888 25.37 12.57 26.81
N PRO A 889 26.14 12.55 27.90
CA PRO A 889 25.68 11.92 29.15
C PRO A 889 24.32 12.52 29.57
N PRO A 890 23.37 11.70 30.05
CA PRO A 890 22.08 12.20 30.51
C PRO A 890 22.28 13.26 31.60
N GLU A 891 21.70 14.44 31.39
CA GLU A 891 21.77 15.53 32.35
C GLU A 891 20.96 15.21 33.62
N GLU A 892 21.36 15.80 34.74
CA GLU A 892 20.67 15.67 36.01
C GLU A 892 19.33 16.43 35.95
N ASP A 893 18.22 15.77 36.30
CA ASP A 893 16.89 16.41 36.32
C ASP A 893 16.85 17.50 37.40
N GLU A 894 16.79 18.76 36.97
CA GLU A 894 16.72 19.94 37.85
C GLU A 894 15.53 19.91 38.83
N LYS A 895 14.48 19.14 38.51
CA LYS A 895 13.27 19.03 39.35
C LYS A 895 13.35 17.89 40.36
N HIS A 896 14.34 16.99 40.26
CA HIS A 896 14.54 15.82 41.11
C HIS A 896 13.23 15.05 41.41
N ALA A 897 12.41 14.82 40.37
CA ALA A 897 11.07 14.26 40.55
C ALA A 897 11.07 12.84 41.17
N GLY A 898 12.19 12.12 41.05
CA GLY A 898 12.41 10.79 41.63
C GLY A 898 12.26 10.71 43.14
N LEU A 899 12.45 11.80 43.88
CA LEU A 899 12.24 11.82 45.35
C LEU A 899 10.78 11.58 45.76
N ASN A 900 9.83 12.01 44.92
CA ASN A 900 8.40 12.06 45.27
C ASN A 900 7.53 11.08 44.46
N ARG A 901 7.96 10.68 43.25
CA ARG A 901 7.15 9.86 42.33
C ARG A 901 6.84 8.47 42.89
N TRP A 902 7.82 7.81 43.51
CA TRP A 902 7.66 6.46 44.05
C TRP A 902 6.57 6.36 45.15
N ARG A 903 6.19 7.48 45.77
CA ARG A 903 5.14 7.52 46.81
C ARG A 903 3.71 7.63 46.26
N LYS A 904 3.54 7.90 44.97
CA LYS A 904 2.23 8.21 44.38
C LYS A 904 1.46 6.97 43.92
N GLN A 905 2.15 5.84 43.77
CA GLN A 905 1.63 4.57 43.27
C GLN A 905 1.85 3.46 44.30
N GLU A 906 1.26 2.29 44.05
CA GLU A 906 1.55 1.08 44.81
C GLU A 906 3.01 0.64 44.56
N LEU A 907 3.61 -0.05 45.54
CA LEU A 907 5.04 -0.36 45.53
C LEU A 907 5.46 -1.24 44.33
N GLU A 908 4.63 -2.21 43.96
CA GLU A 908 4.90 -3.12 42.82
C GLU A 908 4.84 -2.35 41.49
N GLU A 909 3.82 -1.52 41.28
CA GLU A 909 3.70 -0.64 40.11
C GLU A 909 4.87 0.36 40.02
N SER A 910 5.28 0.94 41.16
CA SER A 910 6.40 1.88 41.22
C SER A 910 7.76 1.22 40.91
N ILE A 911 7.89 -0.09 41.10
CA ILE A 911 9.09 -0.86 40.77
C ILE A 911 9.13 -1.16 39.26
N GLU A 912 8.00 -1.59 38.68
CA GLU A 912 7.84 -1.84 37.24
C GLU A 912 8.07 -0.55 36.41
N ASP A 913 7.48 0.56 36.84
CA ASP A 913 7.65 1.89 36.21
C ASP A 913 9.07 2.47 36.38
N GLY A 914 9.91 1.87 37.22
CA GLY A 914 11.31 2.28 37.45
C GLY A 914 11.50 3.51 38.34
N HIS A 915 10.46 3.99 39.01
CA HIS A 915 10.52 5.16 39.91
C HIS A 915 11.43 4.94 41.13
N VAL A 916 11.53 3.70 41.62
CA VAL A 916 12.49 3.35 42.67
C VAL A 916 13.95 3.46 42.16
N GLY A 917 14.19 3.17 40.89
CA GLY A 917 15.49 3.40 40.25
C GLY A 917 15.83 4.89 40.16
N GLU A 918 14.85 5.75 39.82
CA GLU A 918 15.03 7.22 39.83
C GLU A 918 15.39 7.75 41.23
N LEU A 919 14.77 7.19 42.28
CA LEU A 919 15.10 7.52 43.68
C LEU A 919 16.55 7.16 44.02
N LEU A 920 17.03 5.99 43.59
CA LEU A 920 18.41 5.56 43.83
C LEU A 920 19.43 6.44 43.10
N LEU A 921 19.11 6.90 41.89
CA LEU A 921 19.96 7.84 41.14
C LEU A 921 20.09 9.21 41.83
N CYS A 922 19.14 9.60 42.69
CA CYS A 922 19.24 10.83 43.48
C CYS A 922 20.40 10.80 44.49
N LEU A 923 20.95 9.62 44.83
CA LEU A 923 22.18 9.49 45.63
C LEU A 923 23.43 10.01 44.89
N CYS A 924 23.40 10.02 43.56
CA CYS A 924 24.48 10.51 42.71
C CYS A 924 24.42 12.02 42.48
N SER A 925 23.42 12.71 43.05
CA SER A 925 23.22 14.15 42.83
C SER A 925 24.40 14.97 43.32
N LYS A 926 24.71 16.06 42.60
CA LYS A 926 25.71 17.06 43.04
C LYS A 926 25.27 17.77 44.33
N HIS A 927 23.97 17.88 44.57
CA HIS A 927 23.40 18.59 45.71
C HIS A 927 23.33 17.71 46.96
N THR A 928 24.02 18.12 48.04
CA THR A 928 24.07 17.37 49.31
C THR A 928 22.68 17.20 49.94
N GLU A 929 21.81 18.21 49.85
CA GLU A 929 20.45 18.17 50.39
C GLU A 929 19.60 17.07 49.72
N ILE A 930 19.72 16.93 48.40
CA ILE A 930 19.01 15.91 47.62
C ILE A 930 19.49 14.51 48.01
N ARG A 931 20.79 14.31 48.20
CA ARG A 931 21.34 13.03 48.66
C ARG A 931 20.81 12.63 50.04
N ILE A 932 20.76 13.58 50.99
CA ILE A 932 20.22 13.34 52.33
C ILE A 932 18.73 12.96 52.24
N GLN A 933 17.94 13.67 51.43
CA GLN A 933 16.53 13.34 51.21
C GLN A 933 16.35 11.96 50.55
N ALA A 934 17.22 11.59 49.60
CA ALA A 934 17.20 10.28 48.97
C ALA A 934 17.46 9.16 50.00
N VAL A 935 18.46 9.32 50.87
CA VAL A 935 18.75 8.35 51.96
C VAL A 935 17.55 8.18 52.90
N ILE A 936 16.88 9.27 53.27
CA ILE A 936 15.69 9.21 54.13
C ILE A 936 14.54 8.47 53.42
N ASN A 937 14.30 8.78 52.15
CA ASN A 937 13.27 8.11 51.34
C ASN A 937 13.56 6.61 51.16
N ILE A 938 14.81 6.22 50.93
CA ILE A 938 15.21 4.81 50.80
C ILE A 938 15.01 4.08 52.14
N ARG A 939 15.31 4.71 53.29
CA ARG A 939 15.00 4.12 54.60
C ARG A 939 13.51 3.90 54.83
N GLN A 940 12.68 4.82 54.33
CA GLN A 940 11.22 4.67 54.38
C GLN A 940 10.74 3.53 53.47
N LEU A 941 11.31 3.41 52.27
CA LEU A 941 11.05 2.30 51.35
C LEU A 941 11.42 0.95 51.99
N VAL A 942 12.59 0.86 52.64
CA VAL A 942 13.04 -0.35 53.35
C VAL A 942 12.08 -0.73 54.48
N ALA A 943 11.49 0.26 55.18
CA ALA A 943 10.51 0.01 56.24
C ALA A 943 9.15 -0.48 55.73
N MET A 944 8.84 -0.28 54.44
CA MET A 944 7.61 -0.75 53.79
C MET A 944 7.73 -2.16 53.22
N LEU A 945 8.95 -2.70 53.09
CA LEU A 945 9.19 -4.04 52.56
C LEU A 945 8.98 -5.12 53.63
N ASP A 946 8.32 -6.21 53.24
CA ASP A 946 8.08 -7.37 54.11
C ASP A 946 9.27 -8.35 54.04
N ARG A 947 9.83 -8.69 55.20
CA ARG A 947 11.00 -9.58 55.30
C ARG A 947 10.64 -11.05 55.05
N ASP A 948 9.37 -11.42 55.24
CA ASP A 948 8.91 -12.79 55.15
C ASP A 948 8.48 -13.20 53.73
N LYS A 949 8.35 -12.23 52.81
CA LYS A 949 8.09 -12.48 51.39
C LYS A 949 9.40 -12.72 50.62
N SER A 950 9.54 -13.92 50.07
CA SER A 950 10.73 -14.37 49.30
C SER A 950 11.18 -13.36 48.22
N ASP A 951 10.21 -12.79 47.49
CA ASP A 951 10.51 -11.92 46.34
C ASP A 951 10.97 -10.51 46.77
N GLN A 952 10.58 -10.07 47.98
CA GLN A 952 10.96 -8.76 48.53
C GLN A 952 12.21 -8.84 49.42
N GLN A 953 12.58 -10.04 49.87
CA GLN A 953 13.74 -10.25 50.73
C GLN A 953 15.05 -9.83 50.06
N GLN A 954 15.23 -10.14 48.76
CA GLN A 954 16.46 -9.76 48.05
C GLN A 954 16.55 -8.25 47.81
N LEU A 955 15.43 -7.60 47.52
CA LEU A 955 15.34 -6.14 47.40
C LEU A 955 15.63 -5.46 48.75
N TYR A 956 15.11 -6.02 49.85
CA TYR A 956 15.39 -5.56 51.21
C TYR A 956 16.89 -5.61 51.52
N VAL A 957 17.58 -6.70 51.18
CA VAL A 957 19.03 -6.85 51.37
C VAL A 957 19.78 -5.80 50.56
N MET A 958 19.48 -5.69 49.27
CA MET A 958 20.15 -4.77 48.35
C MET A 958 20.05 -3.30 48.80
N LEU A 959 18.85 -2.84 49.19
CA LEU A 959 18.65 -1.46 49.63
C LEU A 959 19.42 -1.14 50.92
N ASN A 960 19.55 -2.11 51.84
CA ASN A 960 20.34 -1.93 53.04
C ASN A 960 21.85 -1.91 52.74
N GLU A 961 22.35 -2.76 51.84
CA GLU A 961 23.76 -2.74 51.42
C GLU A 961 24.15 -1.39 50.78
N ILE A 962 23.26 -0.80 49.99
CA ILE A 962 23.47 0.55 49.43
C ILE A 962 23.52 1.60 50.53
N LEU A 963 22.58 1.55 51.48
CA LEU A 963 22.54 2.50 52.60
C LEU A 963 23.82 2.46 53.44
N GLU A 964 24.35 1.26 53.72
CA GLU A 964 25.63 1.08 54.39
C GLU A 964 26.78 1.61 53.54
N THR A 965 26.79 1.30 52.24
CA THR A 965 27.84 1.78 51.31
C THR A 965 27.86 3.32 51.23
N VAL A 966 26.70 3.96 51.13
CA VAL A 966 26.60 5.43 51.12
C VAL A 966 27.00 6.02 52.47
N GLY A 967 26.67 5.35 53.59
CA GLY A 967 27.06 5.77 54.93
C GLY A 967 28.58 5.81 55.17
N THR A 968 29.37 5.06 54.39
CA THR A 968 30.84 5.09 54.46
C THR A 968 31.48 6.26 53.70
N LEU A 969 30.72 6.96 52.85
CA LEU A 969 31.22 8.08 52.06
C LEU A 969 31.13 9.40 52.83
N PRO A 970 32.10 10.32 52.67
CA PRO A 970 31.99 11.66 53.25
C PRO A 970 30.80 12.43 52.67
N ASP A 971 30.05 13.15 53.50
CA ASP A 971 28.87 13.94 53.09
C ASP A 971 29.14 14.92 51.93
N SER A 972 30.39 15.35 51.76
CA SER A 972 30.84 16.25 50.70
C SER A 972 30.94 15.59 49.31
N LYS A 973 30.94 14.26 49.20
CA LYS A 973 31.16 13.56 47.93
C LYS A 973 29.86 12.91 47.44
N PRO A 974 29.51 13.05 46.14
CA PRO A 974 28.37 12.34 45.57
C PRO A 974 28.65 10.84 45.47
N PHE A 975 27.59 10.03 45.43
CA PHE A 975 27.72 8.62 45.10
C PHE A 975 28.10 8.46 43.62
N PRO A 976 29.10 7.63 43.24
CA PRO A 976 29.45 7.45 41.84
C PRO A 976 28.27 6.89 41.02
N TYR A 977 28.11 7.36 39.78
CA TYR A 977 27.01 6.88 38.92
C TYR A 977 27.14 5.40 38.59
N ILE A 978 28.36 4.86 38.61
CA ILE A 978 28.64 3.42 38.54
C ILE A 978 27.83 2.64 39.59
N GLY A 979 27.82 3.09 40.85
CA GLY A 979 27.04 2.42 41.90
C GLY A 979 25.54 2.69 41.76
N GLY A 980 25.15 3.93 41.45
CA GLY A 980 23.74 4.32 41.41
C GLY A 980 22.97 3.71 40.24
N VAL A 981 23.58 3.63 39.06
CA VAL A 981 22.99 2.99 37.88
C VAL A 981 22.90 1.47 38.09
N PHE A 982 23.94 0.86 38.65
CA PHE A 982 23.91 -0.56 39.00
C PHE A 982 22.74 -0.87 39.96
N ALA A 983 22.60 -0.07 41.02
CA ALA A 983 21.49 -0.17 41.95
C ALA A 983 20.13 -0.06 41.27
N ALA A 984 19.95 0.96 40.42
CA ALA A 984 18.69 1.18 39.70
C ALA A 984 18.31 0.03 38.77
N GLN A 985 19.29 -0.59 38.10
CA GLN A 985 19.07 -1.79 37.28
C GLN A 985 18.77 -3.02 38.14
N CYS A 986 19.47 -3.20 39.26
CA CYS A 986 19.22 -4.31 40.19
C CYS A 986 17.79 -4.30 40.74
N VAL A 987 17.17 -3.15 41.01
CA VAL A 987 15.76 -3.09 41.48
C VAL A 987 14.84 -3.80 40.50
N LYS A 988 14.96 -3.50 39.20
CA LYS A 988 14.11 -4.10 38.16
C LYS A 988 14.37 -5.59 38.00
N ILE A 989 15.64 -6.00 38.11
CA ILE A 989 16.03 -7.40 37.94
C ILE A 989 15.55 -8.24 39.13
N LEU A 990 15.67 -7.73 40.35
CA LEU A 990 15.24 -8.45 41.56
C LEU A 990 13.71 -8.55 41.68
N ALA A 991 12.97 -7.64 41.02
CA ALA A 991 11.52 -7.69 40.95
C ALA A 991 10.99 -8.78 40.01
N ASP A 992 11.81 -9.24 39.06
CA ASP A 992 11.46 -10.30 38.13
C ASP A 992 12.38 -11.53 38.30
N PRO A 993 11.94 -12.57 39.02
CA PRO A 993 12.71 -13.80 39.21
C PRO A 993 13.04 -14.57 37.91
N ILE A 994 12.38 -14.24 36.79
CA ILE A 994 12.61 -14.86 35.47
C ILE A 994 13.71 -14.12 34.69
N HIS A 995 14.19 -12.99 35.18
CA HIS A 995 15.19 -12.19 34.50
C HIS A 995 16.55 -12.92 34.42
N PHE A 996 17.19 -12.96 33.25
CA PHE A 996 18.42 -13.71 33.00
C PHE A 996 19.61 -13.33 33.91
N MET A 997 19.73 -12.05 34.30
CA MET A 997 20.75 -11.59 35.27
C MET A 997 20.43 -11.90 36.75
N TYR A 998 19.21 -12.37 37.07
CA TYR A 998 18.77 -12.57 38.46
C TYR A 998 19.72 -13.49 39.25
N PRO A 999 20.13 -14.69 38.75
CA PRO A 999 21.01 -15.58 39.50
C PRO A 999 22.37 -14.96 39.84
N LYS A 1000 22.98 -14.25 38.88
CA LYS A 1000 24.28 -13.56 39.05
C LYS A 1000 24.20 -12.43 40.07
N ILE A 1001 23.10 -11.67 40.07
CA ILE A 1001 22.90 -10.55 41.00
C ILE A 1001 22.56 -11.05 42.40
N SER A 1002 21.69 -12.05 42.56
CA SER A 1002 21.42 -12.65 43.87
C SER A 1002 22.68 -13.26 44.48
N LYS A 1003 23.50 -13.92 43.66
CA LYS A 1003 24.83 -14.43 44.08
C LYS A 1003 25.78 -13.28 44.44
N PHE A 1004 25.70 -12.13 43.79
CA PHE A 1004 26.50 -10.95 44.12
C PHE A 1004 26.16 -10.42 45.51
N LEU A 1005 24.87 -10.19 45.80
CA LEU A 1005 24.35 -9.65 47.07
C LEU A 1005 24.71 -10.56 48.27
N THR A 1006 24.76 -11.87 48.08
CA THR A 1006 25.10 -12.80 49.17
C THR A 1006 26.59 -12.80 49.58
N ASN A 1007 27.49 -12.05 48.93
CA ASN A 1007 28.92 -12.12 49.22
C ASN A 1007 29.41 -11.19 50.33
N ARG A 1008 28.94 -9.93 50.36
CA ARG A 1008 29.44 -8.90 51.28
C ARG A 1008 28.37 -7.86 51.59
N PRO A 1009 28.35 -7.32 52.82
CA PRO A 1009 27.36 -6.32 53.25
C PRO A 1009 27.62 -4.91 52.69
N ASP A 1010 28.79 -4.63 52.10
CA ASP A 1010 29.17 -3.35 51.52
C ASP A 1010 29.61 -3.49 50.06
N TRP A 1011 29.26 -2.51 49.23
CA TRP A 1011 29.63 -2.49 47.81
C TRP A 1011 30.95 -1.79 47.59
N GLN A 1012 31.94 -2.52 47.06
CA GLN A 1012 33.15 -1.92 46.52
C GLN A 1012 32.87 -1.30 45.14
N VAL A 1013 32.21 -0.13 45.12
CA VAL A 1013 31.73 0.55 43.90
C VAL A 1013 32.81 0.66 42.82
N ARG A 1014 34.05 0.96 43.22
CA ARG A 1014 35.19 1.05 42.30
C ARG A 1014 35.48 -0.26 41.57
N ASN A 1015 35.29 -1.42 42.21
CA ASN A 1015 35.64 -2.72 41.63
C ASN A 1015 34.48 -3.37 40.85
N LEU A 1016 33.27 -2.78 40.87
CA LEU A 1016 32.09 -3.35 40.20
C LEU A 1016 32.33 -3.60 38.70
N PRO A 1017 32.86 -2.64 37.90
CA PRO A 1017 33.08 -2.87 36.47
C PRO A 1017 34.03 -4.04 36.20
N ARG A 1018 35.12 -4.15 36.99
CA ARG A 1018 36.10 -5.22 36.85
C ARG A 1018 35.51 -6.59 37.17
N ARG A 1019 34.69 -6.67 38.22
CA ARG A 1019 34.07 -7.90 38.70
C ARG A 1019 33.03 -8.42 37.72
N PHE A 1020 32.12 -7.56 37.27
CA PHE A 1020 31.09 -7.94 36.29
C PHE A 1020 31.69 -8.22 34.91
N SER A 1021 32.75 -7.52 34.50
CA SER A 1021 33.52 -7.88 33.31
C SER A 1021 34.01 -9.33 33.36
N HIS A 1022 34.53 -9.79 34.49
CA HIS A 1022 34.98 -11.19 34.62
C HIS A 1022 33.81 -12.19 34.68
N LEU A 1023 32.73 -11.83 35.37
CA LEU A 1023 31.56 -12.69 35.57
C LEU A 1023 30.69 -12.84 34.30
N ILE A 1024 30.80 -11.90 33.35
CA ILE A 1024 29.96 -11.85 32.15
C ILE A 1024 30.78 -12.18 30.90
N ILE A 1025 31.93 -11.53 30.68
CA ILE A 1025 32.71 -11.72 29.44
C ILE A 1025 33.57 -12.99 29.51
N THR A 1026 34.10 -13.34 30.69
CA THR A 1026 35.05 -14.45 30.84
C THR A 1026 34.41 -15.72 31.40
N SER A 1027 33.23 -15.64 32.01
CA SER A 1027 32.57 -16.78 32.64
C SER A 1027 31.41 -17.27 31.78
N GLU A 1028 31.06 -18.55 31.90
CA GLU A 1028 29.88 -19.12 31.24
C GLU A 1028 28.60 -18.39 31.70
N PRO A 1029 27.62 -18.19 30.80
CA PRO A 1029 26.33 -17.62 31.16
C PRO A 1029 25.53 -18.60 32.03
N ASP A 1030 24.70 -18.08 32.95
CA ASP A 1030 23.86 -18.94 33.79
C ASP A 1030 22.66 -19.48 32.99
N GLU A 1031 22.23 -18.75 31.95
CA GLU A 1031 21.27 -19.20 30.94
C GLU A 1031 21.99 -19.56 29.64
N ASP A 1032 21.66 -20.74 29.09
CA ASP A 1032 22.12 -21.18 27.77
C ASP A 1032 21.64 -20.20 26.67
N ASP A 1033 22.51 -19.87 25.70
CA ASP A 1033 22.32 -18.81 24.69
C ASP A 1033 22.22 -17.38 25.27
N GLY A 1034 22.54 -17.19 26.55
CA GLY A 1034 22.47 -15.92 27.27
C GLY A 1034 23.70 -15.03 27.15
N TYR A 1035 24.85 -15.55 26.68
CA TYR A 1035 26.14 -14.85 26.70
C TYR A 1035 26.06 -13.43 26.10
N HIS A 1036 25.57 -13.30 24.86
CA HIS A 1036 25.44 -12.00 24.20
C HIS A 1036 24.41 -11.06 24.85
N LYS A 1037 23.39 -11.61 25.53
CA LYS A 1037 22.41 -10.81 26.28
C LYS A 1037 23.02 -10.26 27.57
N GLU A 1038 23.77 -11.07 28.28
CA GLU A 1038 24.51 -10.64 29.47
C GLU A 1038 25.59 -9.61 29.12
N VAL A 1039 26.35 -9.84 28.05
CA VAL A 1039 27.34 -8.86 27.54
C VAL A 1039 26.65 -7.58 27.09
N GLY A 1040 25.54 -7.68 26.37
CA GLY A 1040 24.72 -6.54 25.97
C GLY A 1040 24.25 -5.70 27.16
N TRP A 1041 23.74 -6.35 28.21
CA TRP A 1041 23.34 -5.70 29.46
C TRP A 1041 24.53 -5.02 30.15
N PHE A 1042 25.69 -5.68 30.19
CA PHE A 1042 26.90 -5.12 30.79
C PHE A 1042 27.38 -3.87 30.03
N LEU A 1043 27.32 -3.87 28.70
CA LEU A 1043 27.69 -2.71 27.89
C LEU A 1043 26.71 -1.54 28.08
N ASP A 1044 25.41 -1.82 28.21
CA ASP A 1044 24.40 -0.79 28.52
C ASP A 1044 24.63 -0.19 29.91
N TYR A 1045 24.92 -1.04 30.91
CA TYR A 1045 25.33 -0.60 32.23
C TYR A 1045 26.59 0.30 32.21
N LEU A 1046 27.62 -0.06 31.45
CA LEU A 1046 28.84 0.75 31.30
C LEU A 1046 28.54 2.09 30.61
N LEU A 1047 27.65 2.11 29.62
CA LEU A 1047 27.25 3.33 28.91
C LEU A 1047 26.46 4.28 29.82
N ASP A 1048 25.49 3.75 30.56
CA ASP A 1048 24.61 4.53 31.45
C ASP A 1048 25.34 5.08 32.68
N SER A 1049 26.34 4.34 33.17
CA SER A 1049 27.14 4.72 34.34
C SER A 1049 28.23 5.76 34.05
N LEU A 1050 28.67 5.90 32.80
CA LEU A 1050 29.73 6.83 32.42
C LEU A 1050 29.17 8.25 32.18
N ARG A 1051 29.05 9.02 33.27
CA ARG A 1051 28.47 10.38 33.23
C ARG A 1051 29.42 11.48 33.69
N THR A 1052 30.28 11.20 34.66
CA THR A 1052 31.17 12.20 35.27
C THR A 1052 32.65 11.86 35.09
N PRO A 1053 33.57 12.84 35.18
CA PRO A 1053 35.00 12.55 35.12
C PRO A 1053 35.49 11.62 36.24
N GLU A 1054 34.78 11.57 37.38
CA GLU A 1054 35.09 10.61 38.45
C GLU A 1054 34.76 9.17 38.03
N ASP A 1055 33.67 8.95 37.30
CA ASP A 1055 33.32 7.62 36.75
C ASP A 1055 34.37 7.19 35.70
N MET A 1056 34.82 8.13 34.86
CA MET A 1056 35.89 7.90 33.89
C MET A 1056 37.20 7.45 34.57
N GLU A 1057 37.56 8.05 35.70
CA GLU A 1057 38.75 7.68 36.47
C GLU A 1057 38.64 6.29 37.09
N ILE A 1058 37.43 5.86 37.47
CA ILE A 1058 37.15 4.49 37.93
C ILE A 1058 37.32 3.50 36.78
N PHE A 1059 36.83 3.79 35.59
CA PHE A 1059 37.03 2.93 34.42
C PHE A 1059 38.51 2.80 34.07
N ARG A 1060 39.25 3.92 34.14
CA ARG A 1060 40.70 3.98 33.93
C ARG A 1060 41.49 3.13 34.93
N THR A 1061 41.12 3.16 36.21
CA THR A 1061 41.85 2.42 37.26
C THR A 1061 41.60 0.92 37.21
N ASN A 1062 40.48 0.49 36.64
CA ASN A 1062 40.09 -0.91 36.53
C ASN A 1062 40.42 -1.56 35.17
N ASN A 1063 41.11 -0.84 34.29
CA ASN A 1063 41.44 -1.27 32.93
C ASN A 1063 40.21 -1.72 32.13
N VAL A 1064 39.10 -0.98 32.25
CA VAL A 1064 37.85 -1.33 31.56
C VAL A 1064 38.01 -1.17 30.05
N PHE A 1065 38.62 -0.07 29.60
CA PHE A 1065 38.78 0.24 28.17
C PHE A 1065 39.67 -0.76 27.46
N GLU A 1066 40.81 -1.14 28.05
CA GLU A 1066 41.73 -2.12 27.49
C GLU A 1066 41.01 -3.46 27.28
N ARG A 1067 40.18 -3.88 28.25
CA ARG A 1067 39.37 -5.10 28.13
C ARG A 1067 38.30 -4.98 27.03
N LEU A 1068 37.63 -3.84 26.91
CA LEU A 1068 36.65 -3.61 25.85
C LEU A 1068 37.30 -3.60 24.46
N LEU A 1069 38.50 -3.04 24.33
CA LEU A 1069 39.26 -3.03 23.07
C LEU A 1069 39.75 -4.44 22.71
N SER A 1070 40.21 -5.22 23.69
CA SER A 1070 40.56 -6.63 23.50
C SER A 1070 39.34 -7.48 23.13
N PHE A 1071 38.19 -7.27 23.80
CA PHE A 1071 36.95 -7.97 23.49
C PHE A 1071 36.39 -7.58 22.12
N TYR A 1072 36.45 -6.31 21.75
CA TYR A 1072 36.04 -5.90 20.40
C TYR A 1072 36.89 -6.56 19.31
N ALA A 1073 38.20 -6.70 19.56
CA ALA A 1073 39.12 -7.37 18.65
C ALA A 1073 38.92 -8.89 18.60
N SER A 1074 38.23 -9.49 19.59
CA SER A 1074 37.92 -10.90 19.55
C SER A 1074 36.78 -11.20 18.57
N LYS A 1075 36.91 -12.32 17.87
CA LYS A 1075 35.89 -12.80 16.90
C LYS A 1075 34.57 -13.16 17.59
N SER A 1076 34.60 -13.42 18.90
CA SER A 1076 33.42 -13.66 19.72
C SER A 1076 32.54 -12.44 20.01
N CYS A 1077 32.96 -11.23 19.64
CA CYS A 1077 32.18 -10.03 19.89
C CYS A 1077 31.22 -9.77 18.72
N ALA A 1078 29.92 -9.82 19.01
CA ALA A 1078 28.87 -9.66 18.01
C ALA A 1078 28.82 -8.22 17.47
N ILE A 1079 28.30 -8.02 16.26
CA ILE A 1079 28.23 -6.70 15.60
C ILE A 1079 27.55 -5.65 16.50
N VAL A 1080 26.42 -6.01 17.11
CA VAL A 1080 25.65 -5.13 18.01
C VAL A 1080 26.46 -4.74 19.25
N GLU A 1081 27.24 -5.65 19.82
CA GLU A 1081 28.11 -5.37 20.96
C GLU A 1081 29.25 -4.44 20.57
N LYS A 1082 29.84 -4.67 19.39
CA LYS A 1082 30.90 -3.82 18.86
C LYS A 1082 30.39 -2.39 18.63
N GLU A 1083 29.14 -2.19 18.19
CA GLU A 1083 28.50 -0.86 18.12
C GLU A 1083 28.37 -0.21 19.49
N LYS A 1084 27.88 -0.95 20.49
CA LYS A 1084 27.76 -0.45 21.88
C LYS A 1084 29.12 -0.07 22.47
N ILE A 1085 30.18 -0.84 22.20
CA ILE A 1085 31.55 -0.51 22.63
C ILE A 1085 32.01 0.81 22.02
N VAL A 1086 31.75 1.06 20.72
CA VAL A 1086 32.06 2.35 20.09
C VAL A 1086 31.30 3.49 20.76
N ARG A 1087 30.02 3.28 21.12
CA ARG A 1087 29.24 4.29 21.88
C ARG A 1087 29.85 4.58 23.25
N VAL A 1088 30.28 3.55 23.98
CA VAL A 1088 30.96 3.71 25.28
C VAL A 1088 32.25 4.51 25.11
N LEU A 1089 33.04 4.26 24.05
CA LEU A 1089 34.26 5.02 23.76
C LEU A 1089 33.96 6.48 23.39
N GLN A 1090 32.89 6.74 22.63
CA GLN A 1090 32.45 8.10 22.32
C GLN A 1090 31.95 8.85 23.57
N ARG A 1091 31.22 8.17 24.47
CA ARG A 1091 30.81 8.72 25.77
C ARG A 1091 32.00 9.01 26.67
N ALA A 1092 33.01 8.14 26.67
CA ALA A 1092 34.26 8.38 27.39
C ALA A 1092 34.99 9.63 26.87
N ALA A 1093 34.97 9.86 25.56
CA ALA A 1093 35.54 11.06 24.96
C ALA A 1093 34.79 12.35 25.39
N SER A 1094 33.45 12.31 25.48
CA SER A 1094 32.64 13.48 25.87
C SER A 1094 32.75 13.84 27.36
N VAL A 1095 33.06 12.88 28.23
CA VAL A 1095 33.24 13.06 29.68
C VAL A 1095 34.69 13.45 30.05
N GLY A 1096 35.53 13.79 29.06
CA GLY A 1096 36.91 14.26 29.26
C GLY A 1096 37.97 13.15 29.31
N GLY A 1097 37.64 11.93 28.88
CA GLY A 1097 38.53 10.77 28.86
C GLY A 1097 39.51 10.71 27.67
N SER A 1098 39.42 11.63 26.72
CA SER A 1098 40.12 11.55 25.42
C SER A 1098 41.65 11.40 25.55
N THR A 1099 42.29 12.18 26.42
CA THR A 1099 43.75 12.10 26.66
C THR A 1099 44.17 10.73 27.21
N THR A 1100 43.36 10.14 28.09
CA THR A 1100 43.66 8.82 28.68
C THR A 1100 43.48 7.68 27.68
N LEU A 1101 42.45 7.76 26.82
CA LEU A 1101 42.21 6.77 25.77
C LEU A 1101 43.36 6.72 24.76
N ILE A 1102 43.93 7.89 24.43
CA ILE A 1102 45.06 7.99 23.52
C ILE A 1102 46.34 7.43 24.16
N THR A 1103 46.71 7.95 25.34
CA THR A 1103 48.05 7.73 25.91
C THR A 1103 48.22 6.40 26.64
N ARG A 1104 47.17 5.92 27.33
CA ARG A 1104 47.25 4.70 28.16
C ARG A 1104 46.57 3.50 27.51
N CYS A 1105 45.41 3.71 26.89
CA CYS A 1105 44.64 2.62 26.28
C CYS A 1105 45.06 2.33 24.83
N GLY A 1106 45.89 3.18 24.21
CA GLY A 1106 46.40 2.96 22.85
C GLY A 1106 45.33 3.02 21.76
N LEU A 1107 44.24 3.77 21.98
CA LEU A 1107 43.05 3.74 21.14
C LEU A 1107 43.34 4.05 19.65
N VAL A 1108 44.21 5.01 19.36
CA VAL A 1108 44.53 5.43 17.98
C VAL A 1108 45.26 4.30 17.21
N CYS A 1109 46.19 3.62 17.87
CA CYS A 1109 46.89 2.47 17.29
C CYS A 1109 45.95 1.29 17.09
N TRP A 1110 45.04 1.08 18.04
CA TRP A 1110 44.01 0.05 17.93
C TRP A 1110 43.03 0.34 16.79
N ILE A 1111 42.59 1.59 16.60
CA ILE A 1111 41.72 1.98 15.47
C ILE A 1111 42.43 1.67 14.15
N ARG A 1112 43.71 2.01 14.03
CA ARG A 1112 44.50 1.68 12.83
C ARG A 1112 44.53 0.17 12.57
N MET A 1113 44.81 -0.62 13.60
CA MET A 1113 44.80 -2.09 13.50
C MET A 1113 43.43 -2.62 13.03
N MET A 1114 42.32 -2.07 13.53
CA MET A 1114 40.98 -2.49 13.10
C MET A 1114 40.67 -2.07 11.65
N LEU A 1115 41.17 -0.91 11.21
CA LEU A 1115 41.03 -0.45 9.82
C LEU A 1115 41.86 -1.31 8.85
N ASP A 1116 43.09 -1.67 9.24
CA ASP A 1116 43.96 -2.54 8.46
C ASP A 1116 43.37 -3.97 8.34
N ASN A 1117 42.59 -4.41 9.34
CA ASN A 1117 41.84 -5.67 9.34
C ASN A 1117 40.50 -5.61 8.57
N ASN A 1118 40.24 -4.56 7.78
CA ASN A 1118 38.99 -4.37 7.01
C ASN A 1118 37.70 -4.43 7.86
N ASP A 1119 37.68 -3.81 9.04
CA ASP A 1119 36.43 -3.67 9.82
C ASP A 1119 35.39 -2.85 9.02
N HIS A 1120 34.19 -3.41 8.89
CA HIS A 1120 33.04 -2.81 8.20
C HIS A 1120 32.66 -1.42 8.74
N ARG A 1121 33.06 -1.07 9.98
CA ARG A 1121 32.79 0.24 10.62
C ARG A 1121 33.90 1.27 10.43
N HIS A 1122 34.60 1.21 9.31
CA HIS A 1122 35.68 2.13 8.99
C HIS A 1122 35.29 3.62 9.13
N ARG A 1123 34.04 4.01 8.80
CA ARG A 1123 33.56 5.40 8.96
C ARG A 1123 33.47 5.85 10.42
N GLU A 1124 32.90 5.00 11.28
CA GLU A 1124 32.68 5.31 12.70
C GLU A 1124 33.99 5.34 13.47
N LEU A 1125 34.90 4.41 13.16
CA LEU A 1125 36.23 4.36 13.75
C LEU A 1125 37.08 5.57 13.34
N ARG A 1126 36.98 6.02 12.09
CA ARG A 1126 37.63 7.28 11.63
C ARG A 1126 37.06 8.50 12.34
N HIS A 1127 35.73 8.56 12.51
CA HIS A 1127 35.08 9.64 13.25
C HIS A 1127 35.52 9.65 14.73
N LEU A 1128 35.58 8.48 15.39
CA LEU A 1128 36.08 8.34 16.75
C LEU A 1128 37.53 8.83 16.87
N ALA A 1129 38.41 8.45 15.93
CA ALA A 1129 39.80 8.90 15.91
C ALA A 1129 39.91 10.44 15.82
N SER A 1130 39.15 11.07 14.92
CA SER A 1130 39.08 12.53 14.81
C SER A 1130 38.63 13.16 16.11
N ARG A 1131 37.52 12.65 16.69
CA ARG A 1131 36.88 13.25 17.85
C ARG A 1131 37.73 13.17 19.12
N VAL A 1132 38.36 12.01 19.35
CA VAL A 1132 39.24 11.82 20.51
C VAL A 1132 40.47 12.72 20.39
N TYR A 1133 40.98 12.95 19.19
CA TYR A 1133 42.09 13.90 18.95
C TYR A 1133 41.68 15.38 19.07
N GLU A 1134 40.44 15.74 18.69
CA GLU A 1134 39.91 17.09 18.89
C GLU A 1134 39.75 17.46 20.37
N LEU A 1135 39.25 16.52 21.17
CA LEU A 1135 38.91 16.73 22.58
C LEU A 1135 40.06 16.44 23.55
N CYS A 1136 41.21 15.98 23.07
CA CYS A 1136 42.36 15.71 23.94
C CYS A 1136 43.17 16.97 24.27
N ASP A 1137 43.93 16.86 25.35
CA ASP A 1137 44.96 17.85 25.70
C ASP A 1137 46.16 17.68 24.75
N ARG A 1138 46.19 18.50 23.69
CA ARG A 1138 47.16 18.39 22.59
C ARG A 1138 48.60 18.50 23.09
N ASP A 1139 48.87 19.42 24.02
CA ASP A 1139 50.22 19.62 24.56
C ASP A 1139 50.73 18.37 25.28
N LYS A 1140 49.86 17.68 26.03
CA LYS A 1140 50.22 16.42 26.70
C LYS A 1140 50.37 15.24 25.74
N VAL A 1141 49.51 15.14 24.72
CA VAL A 1141 49.55 14.05 23.74
C VAL A 1141 50.76 14.20 22.81
N ASP A 1142 51.06 15.40 22.37
CA ASP A 1142 52.21 15.69 21.50
C ASP A 1142 53.53 15.53 22.25
N GLY A 1143 53.58 15.90 23.54
CA GLY A 1143 54.70 15.63 24.43
C GLY A 1143 54.91 14.14 24.73
N TRP A 1144 53.84 13.34 24.83
CA TRP A 1144 53.93 11.89 25.02
C TRP A 1144 54.34 11.14 23.74
N SER A 1145 53.87 11.59 22.58
CA SER A 1145 54.07 10.90 21.29
C SER A 1145 55.16 11.48 20.40
N ASN A 1146 55.86 12.53 20.84
CA ASN A 1146 56.76 13.33 20.00
C ASN A 1146 56.10 13.77 18.68
N GLY A 1147 54.81 14.12 18.72
CA GLY A 1147 54.02 14.56 17.55
C GLY A 1147 53.63 13.47 16.55
N THR A 1148 53.91 12.19 16.81
CA THR A 1148 53.61 11.09 15.86
C THR A 1148 52.11 10.78 15.75
N ILE A 1149 51.33 10.97 16.83
CA ILE A 1149 49.89 10.69 16.84
C ILE A 1149 49.13 11.58 15.85
N GLY A 1150 49.46 12.86 15.77
CA GLY A 1150 48.80 13.79 14.84
C GLY A 1150 48.93 13.33 13.38
N GLY A 1151 50.10 12.79 13.01
CA GLY A 1151 50.33 12.20 11.69
C GLY A 1151 49.55 10.90 11.45
N ILE A 1152 49.42 10.04 12.47
CA ILE A 1152 48.63 8.80 12.37
C ILE A 1152 47.14 9.11 12.22
N VAL A 1153 46.60 10.05 13.00
CA VAL A 1153 45.19 10.46 12.89
C VAL A 1153 44.92 11.10 11.52
N ALA A 1154 45.83 11.94 11.01
CA ALA A 1154 45.71 12.50 9.66
C ALA A 1154 45.71 11.41 8.57
N GLY A 1155 46.52 10.37 8.71
CA GLY A 1155 46.53 9.21 7.80
C GLY A 1155 45.26 8.36 7.89
N ILE A 1156 44.63 8.27 9.07
CA ILE A 1156 43.37 7.56 9.28
C ILE A 1156 42.18 8.33 8.69
N VAL A 1157 42.18 9.66 8.80
CA VAL A 1157 41.07 10.54 8.35
C VAL A 1157 41.20 10.94 6.87
N GLY A 1158 42.42 10.96 6.33
CA GLY A 1158 42.73 11.45 4.98
C GLY A 1158 42.48 10.48 3.81
N VAL A 1159 41.81 9.34 4.05
CA VAL A 1159 41.43 8.33 3.04
C VAL A 1159 39.93 8.00 3.17
#